data_AF-A0A2T7NKW5-F1
#
_entry.id   AF-A0A2T7NKW5-F1
#
_cell.length_a   1.000
_cell.length_b   1.000
_cell.length_c   1.000
_cell.angle_alpha   90.00
_cell.angle_beta   90.00
_cell.angle_gamma   90.00
#
_symmetry.space_group_name_H-M   'P 1'
#
loop_
_entity.id
_entity.type
_entity.pdbx_description
1 polymer ?
#
loop_
_entity_poly.entity_id
_entity_poly.type
_entity_poly.pdbx_seq_one_letter_code
_entity_poly.pdbx_strand_id
1 'polypeptide(L)'
;MDNGLFSQLCWSTLKYITWLLFYLSIVLAQDDKITCTILPVTPFQDTVLTCHFPEDLSVTKKDFTVYHYGQDNSPDSVLDCWWIRGFLDCYTKPGFTYDKRISRTLNITVNYKTKPTGKYACQVAGYSSSLLTTCEFVAKLEQKPIFIGIVLGIVLGIGTAVVLVIIAIVLFKRCRVPRRTYEERKGISSDEESHLMKETKKKKETFEDLLLKKTKEMYPHMQEGCYFVPPVYLNKLRYKTQSVAGQVVYIPDPPDPSDESRDRAMQHVIHSLRDMADTQHEHMFVLTQFQYEDYLNNPGRGYRKHRLPVPTGLKEKNKYKDIGCFDFLIIHRHHGVLVGVVKDVGQKESGNQDKRQRIKDSASEISPMMGKETNSQIRKGNTDGKESGDSIQTTEVSESSGNQQETLNNDSEDNEQETGGQRFQEGSDDTLKTTDNKENCDTRRSTEELMKDVSEAIQQLKKADSMVHHLLSDQDQSPRVRLILVLPNITLKTLRNALDCHPELTQNFLECIQQNSINDLIQLCLCADHLPSLDTTRNVESVKIPFQAYWDHFRDSSVDTPAMTDDLFANMIARFCGPSTISYFKTPCEPEVITHQLPKTLDQAVSLTGELFERFTLYPGMTYFLDLPRAFLVGPQGTGKTRMLSLVGRKWLSEGHDVYVLYTSPEGEVASMVLQTLLQGTSSTQPQASPASTVITLLCNIDDDNKIDNTITMLKDRLKDQPLYALVDEVAPEE
;
A
#
# COMPACT_ATOMS: atom_id res chain seq x y z
N MET A 1 -75.37 35.37 -34.15
CA MET A 1 -75.64 34.27 -33.20
C MET A 1 -74.35 33.49 -33.05
N ASP A 2 -73.52 34.02 -32.16
CA ASP A 2 -72.33 33.38 -31.62
C ASP A 2 -72.72 32.07 -30.99
N ASN A 3 -72.06 30.97 -31.38
CA ASN A 3 -71.95 29.72 -30.62
C ASN A 3 -71.00 28.68 -31.28
N GLY A 4 -70.43 28.97 -32.45
CA GLY A 4 -69.55 28.02 -33.16
C GLY A 4 -68.06 28.08 -32.78
N LEU A 5 -67.53 29.25 -32.41
CA LEU A 5 -66.08 29.42 -32.26
C LEU A 5 -65.56 29.12 -30.83
N PHE A 6 -66.43 29.26 -29.82
CA PHE A 6 -66.04 28.97 -28.42
C PHE A 6 -66.00 27.47 -28.11
N SER A 7 -66.79 26.66 -28.82
CA SER A 7 -66.83 25.19 -28.63
C SER A 7 -65.55 24.50 -29.15
N GLN A 8 -65.01 24.96 -30.29
CA GLN A 8 -63.81 24.36 -30.89
C GLN A 8 -62.50 24.71 -30.16
N LEU A 9 -62.35 25.94 -29.64
CA LEU A 9 -61.20 26.28 -28.82
C LEU A 9 -61.23 25.56 -27.46
N CYS A 10 -62.42 25.39 -26.86
CA CYS A 10 -62.57 24.71 -25.58
C CYS A 10 -62.26 23.20 -25.69
N TRP A 11 -62.62 22.54 -26.79
CA TRP A 11 -62.28 21.12 -27.01
C TRP A 11 -60.79 20.90 -27.27
N SER A 12 -60.09 21.85 -27.91
CA SER A 12 -58.66 21.74 -28.16
C SER A 12 -57.82 22.03 -26.90
N THR A 13 -58.24 23.01 -26.08
CA THR A 13 -57.57 23.34 -24.82
C THR A 13 -57.85 22.28 -23.75
N LEU A 14 -59.06 21.73 -23.70
CA LEU A 14 -59.41 20.61 -22.81
C LEU A 14 -58.67 19.32 -23.19
N LYS A 15 -58.47 19.07 -24.49
CA LYS A 15 -57.60 17.98 -24.98
C LYS A 15 -56.14 18.22 -24.59
N TYR A 16 -55.62 19.43 -24.73
CA TYR A 16 -54.25 19.74 -24.34
C TYR A 16 -54.05 19.64 -22.83
N ILE A 17 -55.01 20.11 -22.02
CA ILE A 17 -54.96 20.03 -20.55
C ILE A 17 -55.14 18.57 -20.09
N THR A 18 -56.00 17.77 -20.71
CA THR A 18 -56.09 16.34 -20.39
C THR A 18 -54.85 15.57 -20.85
N TRP A 19 -54.23 15.93 -21.97
CA TRP A 19 -52.94 15.39 -22.39
C TRP A 19 -51.82 15.83 -21.44
N LEU A 20 -51.83 17.09 -20.97
CA LEU A 20 -50.86 17.61 -20.00
C LEU A 20 -51.06 16.98 -18.62
N LEU A 21 -52.29 16.74 -18.19
CA LEU A 21 -52.63 16.05 -16.94
C LEU A 21 -52.35 14.56 -17.03
N PHE A 22 -52.50 13.94 -18.21
CA PHE A 22 -52.07 12.56 -18.48
C PHE A 22 -50.53 12.47 -18.48
N TYR A 23 -49.84 13.46 -19.04
CA TYR A 23 -48.37 13.57 -18.93
C TYR A 23 -47.91 13.88 -17.49
N LEU A 24 -48.65 14.72 -16.74
CA LEU A 24 -48.35 15.05 -15.35
C LEU A 24 -48.63 13.87 -14.41
N SER A 25 -49.63 13.04 -14.71
CA SER A 25 -49.91 11.80 -13.96
C SER A 25 -48.92 10.68 -14.29
N ILE A 26 -48.33 10.66 -15.50
CA ILE A 26 -47.15 9.83 -15.79
C ILE A 26 -45.89 10.34 -15.07
N VAL A 27 -45.78 11.65 -14.83
CA VAL A 27 -44.65 12.27 -14.09
C VAL A 27 -44.85 12.23 -12.56
N LEU A 28 -46.07 11.99 -12.06
CA LEU A 28 -46.40 11.88 -10.62
C LEU A 28 -46.76 10.47 -10.16
N ALA A 29 -46.49 9.44 -10.96
CA ALA A 29 -46.42 8.08 -10.46
C ALA A 29 -45.07 7.90 -9.73
N GLN A 30 -44.99 8.31 -8.46
CA GLN A 30 -43.97 7.77 -7.57
C GLN A 30 -44.32 6.29 -7.34
N ASP A 31 -43.75 5.42 -8.17
CA ASP A 31 -43.61 4.02 -7.79
C ASP A 31 -42.68 4.00 -6.58
N ASP A 32 -43.21 3.63 -5.41
CA ASP A 32 -42.44 3.32 -4.18
C ASP A 32 -41.54 2.08 -4.34
N LYS A 33 -41.18 1.73 -5.58
CA LYS A 33 -40.55 0.47 -5.96
C LYS A 33 -39.17 0.71 -6.54
N ILE A 34 -38.21 -0.09 -6.10
CA ILE A 34 -36.85 -0.05 -6.66
C ILE A 34 -36.85 -0.86 -7.96
N THR A 35 -36.42 -0.24 -9.05
CA THR A 35 -36.42 -0.86 -10.38
C THR A 35 -35.06 -0.86 -11.05
N CYS A 36 -34.87 -1.71 -12.05
CA CYS A 36 -33.65 -1.73 -12.84
C CYS A 36 -33.91 -1.97 -14.32
N THR A 37 -33.04 -1.41 -15.15
CA THR A 37 -33.10 -1.49 -16.62
C THR A 37 -31.72 -1.77 -17.17
N ILE A 38 -31.61 -2.72 -18.10
CA ILE A 38 -30.34 -3.04 -18.79
C ILE A 38 -30.54 -2.96 -20.30
N LEU A 39 -29.62 -2.28 -20.99
CA LEU A 39 -29.73 -2.10 -22.44
C LEU A 39 -29.26 -3.36 -23.19
N PRO A 40 -30.05 -3.90 -24.13
CA PRO A 40 -29.62 -5.02 -24.95
C PRO A 40 -28.57 -4.56 -25.98
N VAL A 41 -27.35 -5.10 -25.88
CA VAL A 41 -26.21 -4.78 -26.76
C VAL A 41 -25.82 -5.97 -27.63
N THR A 42 -25.09 -5.70 -28.72
CA THR A 42 -24.53 -6.76 -29.58
C THR A 42 -23.42 -7.53 -28.85
N PRO A 43 -23.12 -8.78 -29.22
CA PRO A 43 -22.02 -9.53 -28.60
C PRO A 43 -20.70 -8.75 -28.65
N PHE A 44 -19.88 -8.84 -27.59
CA PHE A 44 -18.57 -8.18 -27.46
C PHE A 44 -18.58 -6.65 -27.21
N GLN A 45 -19.70 -6.09 -26.76
CA GLN A 45 -19.80 -4.71 -26.29
C GLN A 45 -20.20 -4.66 -24.82
N ASP A 46 -19.65 -3.69 -24.09
CA ASP A 46 -20.05 -3.42 -22.71
C ASP A 46 -21.51 -2.94 -22.67
N THR A 47 -22.24 -3.29 -21.61
CA THR A 47 -23.63 -2.85 -21.40
C THR A 47 -23.75 -2.01 -20.13
N VAL A 48 -24.82 -1.21 -20.04
CA VAL A 48 -25.11 -0.36 -18.89
C VAL A 48 -26.38 -0.87 -18.20
N LEU A 49 -26.23 -1.21 -16.92
CA LEU A 49 -27.30 -1.47 -15.97
C LEU A 49 -27.61 -0.19 -15.21
N THR A 50 -28.86 0.26 -15.24
CA THR A 50 -29.32 1.43 -14.50
C THR A 50 -30.31 0.99 -13.42
N CYS A 51 -30.01 1.31 -12.17
CA CYS A 51 -30.94 1.18 -11.04
C CYS A 51 -31.70 2.50 -10.85
N HIS A 52 -32.99 2.41 -10.55
CA HIS A 52 -33.86 3.55 -10.22
C HIS A 52 -34.39 3.38 -8.81
N PHE A 53 -34.19 4.42 -8.00
CA PHE A 53 -34.54 4.48 -6.59
C PHE A 53 -35.67 5.48 -6.35
N PRO A 54 -36.60 5.21 -5.41
CA PRO A 54 -37.72 6.09 -5.10
C PRO A 54 -37.29 7.39 -4.42
N GLU A 55 -36.11 7.41 -3.80
CA GLU A 55 -35.52 8.55 -3.10
C GLU A 55 -34.08 8.79 -3.55
N ASP A 56 -33.57 9.99 -3.29
CA ASP A 56 -32.20 10.35 -3.67
C ASP A 56 -31.21 9.83 -2.60
N LEU A 57 -30.45 8.80 -2.96
CA LEU A 57 -29.52 8.15 -2.03
C LEU A 57 -28.34 9.04 -1.64
N SER A 58 -28.00 10.06 -2.45
CA SER A 58 -26.97 11.04 -2.06
C SER A 58 -27.41 11.95 -0.92
N VAL A 59 -28.73 12.11 -0.75
CA VAL A 59 -29.34 12.91 0.31
C VAL A 59 -29.68 12.05 1.51
N THR A 60 -30.31 10.89 1.30
CA THR A 60 -30.78 10.03 2.39
C THR A 60 -29.66 9.21 3.03
N LYS A 61 -28.52 9.08 2.35
CA LYS A 61 -27.32 8.38 2.82
C LYS A 61 -27.60 6.96 3.30
N LYS A 62 -28.50 6.26 2.60
CA LYS A 62 -28.79 4.85 2.86
C LYS A 62 -27.83 3.97 2.08
N ASP A 63 -27.40 2.89 2.73
CA ASP A 63 -26.57 1.85 2.12
C ASP A 63 -27.37 1.11 1.03
N PHE A 64 -26.68 0.66 -0.01
CA PHE A 64 -27.32 -0.03 -1.12
C PHE A 64 -26.37 -1.01 -1.79
N THR A 65 -26.95 -2.08 -2.33
CA THR A 65 -26.20 -3.20 -2.94
C THR A 65 -26.87 -3.59 -4.24
N VAL A 66 -26.08 -3.89 -5.27
CA VAL A 66 -26.53 -4.47 -6.53
C VAL A 66 -26.07 -5.91 -6.60
N TYR A 67 -27.03 -6.80 -6.77
CA TYR A 67 -26.83 -8.24 -6.87
C TYR A 67 -26.98 -8.73 -8.29
N HIS A 68 -26.13 -9.67 -8.68
CA HIS A 68 -26.27 -10.51 -9.85
C HIS A 68 -26.64 -11.93 -9.42
N TYR A 69 -27.63 -12.53 -10.07
CA TYR A 69 -28.06 -13.90 -9.85
C TYR A 69 -27.61 -14.75 -11.03
N GLY A 70 -26.60 -15.60 -10.78
CA GLY A 70 -26.10 -16.58 -11.75
C GLY A 70 -27.03 -17.78 -11.94
N GLN A 71 -26.54 -18.85 -12.57
CA GLN A 71 -27.34 -20.07 -12.85
C GLN A 71 -27.84 -20.78 -11.59
N ASP A 72 -27.09 -20.70 -10.49
CA ASP A 72 -27.44 -21.32 -9.20
C ASP A 72 -28.39 -20.46 -8.36
N ASN A 73 -28.83 -19.31 -8.88
CA ASN A 73 -29.73 -18.35 -8.24
C ASN A 73 -29.24 -17.81 -6.87
N SER A 74 -27.96 -17.97 -6.56
CA SER A 74 -27.30 -17.36 -5.40
C SER A 74 -27.03 -15.88 -5.65
N PRO A 75 -27.34 -14.98 -4.70
CA PRO A 75 -27.05 -13.56 -4.85
C PRO A 75 -25.55 -13.31 -4.78
N ASP A 76 -24.99 -12.72 -5.83
CA ASP A 76 -23.59 -12.35 -5.93
C ASP A 76 -23.50 -10.82 -5.97
N SER A 77 -22.90 -10.21 -4.94
CA SER A 77 -22.80 -8.75 -4.85
C SER A 77 -21.80 -8.22 -5.88
N VAL A 78 -22.30 -7.45 -6.86
CA VAL A 78 -21.47 -6.85 -7.92
C VAL A 78 -21.06 -5.41 -7.57
N LEU A 79 -21.86 -4.73 -6.77
CA LEU A 79 -21.57 -3.42 -6.22
C LEU A 79 -22.19 -3.34 -4.82
N ASP A 80 -21.40 -3.05 -3.81
CA ASP A 80 -21.88 -2.87 -2.44
C ASP A 80 -21.40 -1.54 -1.90
N CYS A 81 -22.33 -0.68 -1.48
CA CYS A 81 -22.06 0.70 -1.14
C CYS A 81 -22.61 1.04 0.24
N TRP A 82 -21.77 1.64 1.07
CA TRP A 82 -22.09 2.04 2.44
C TRP A 82 -21.63 3.45 2.76
N TRP A 83 -22.34 4.11 3.68
CA TRP A 83 -22.03 5.47 4.10
C TRP A 83 -21.25 5.48 5.43
N ILE A 84 -20.02 5.99 5.41
CA ILE A 84 -19.19 6.17 6.62
C ILE A 84 -19.00 7.66 6.86
N ARG A 85 -19.50 8.15 8.00
CA ARG A 85 -19.36 9.57 8.42
C ARG A 85 -19.80 10.57 7.34
N GLY A 86 -20.77 10.19 6.51
CA GLY A 86 -21.30 11.03 5.43
C GLY A 86 -20.55 10.97 4.11
N PHE A 87 -19.48 10.17 4.01
CA PHE A 87 -18.81 9.82 2.76
C PHE A 87 -19.29 8.46 2.28
N LEU A 88 -19.52 8.34 0.98
CA LEU A 88 -19.90 7.08 0.35
C LEU A 88 -18.63 6.30 -0.01
N ASP A 89 -18.57 5.05 0.45
CA ASP A 89 -17.57 4.08 0.05
C ASP A 89 -18.26 2.87 -0.59
N CYS A 90 -17.62 2.27 -1.61
CA CYS A 90 -18.22 1.20 -2.39
C CYS A 90 -17.20 0.14 -2.79
N TYR A 91 -17.52 -1.12 -2.53
CA TYR A 91 -16.88 -2.26 -3.16
C TYR A 91 -17.48 -2.50 -4.56
N THR A 92 -16.63 -2.63 -5.58
CA THR A 92 -17.06 -3.02 -6.94
C THR A 92 -16.35 -4.29 -7.37
N LYS A 93 -17.12 -5.29 -7.81
CA LYS A 93 -16.58 -6.56 -8.27
C LYS A 93 -15.82 -6.40 -9.60
N PRO A 94 -14.68 -7.09 -9.80
CA PRO A 94 -13.94 -7.03 -11.07
C PRO A 94 -14.82 -7.36 -12.28
N GLY A 95 -14.81 -6.47 -13.29
CA GLY A 95 -15.67 -6.57 -14.47
C GLY A 95 -16.93 -5.71 -14.43
N PHE A 96 -17.19 -5.04 -13.32
CA PHE A 96 -18.21 -4.01 -13.16
C PHE A 96 -17.51 -2.68 -12.86
N THR A 97 -18.05 -1.59 -13.38
CA THR A 97 -17.62 -0.22 -13.03
C THR A 97 -18.86 0.65 -12.90
N TYR A 98 -18.85 1.64 -12.02
CA TYR A 98 -19.95 2.60 -11.91
C TYR A 98 -19.38 4.02 -11.92
N ASP A 99 -20.18 4.99 -12.34
CA ASP A 99 -19.74 6.36 -12.63
C ASP A 99 -19.57 7.25 -11.38
N LYS A 100 -19.69 6.67 -10.18
CA LYS A 100 -19.65 7.36 -8.87
C LYS A 100 -20.68 8.48 -8.71
N ARG A 101 -21.69 8.55 -9.60
CA ARG A 101 -22.78 9.52 -9.53
C ARG A 101 -24.02 8.82 -9.00
N ILE A 102 -24.36 9.11 -7.76
CA ILE A 102 -25.53 8.53 -7.10
C ILE A 102 -26.53 9.64 -6.84
N SER A 103 -27.77 9.38 -7.24
CA SER A 103 -28.92 10.22 -6.92
C SER A 103 -30.12 9.28 -6.78
N ARG A 104 -31.24 9.58 -7.44
CA ARG A 104 -32.35 8.63 -7.67
C ARG A 104 -32.01 7.56 -8.69
N THR A 105 -30.87 7.66 -9.37
CA THR A 105 -30.41 6.69 -10.35
C THR A 105 -28.95 6.35 -10.11
N LEU A 106 -28.57 5.14 -10.53
CA LEU A 106 -27.20 4.63 -10.47
C LEU A 106 -26.92 3.85 -11.75
N ASN A 107 -25.81 4.19 -12.42
CA ASN A 107 -25.38 3.54 -13.66
C ASN A 107 -24.14 2.67 -13.44
N ILE A 108 -24.24 1.40 -13.84
CA ILE A 108 -23.20 0.39 -13.72
C ILE A 108 -22.88 -0.13 -15.12
N THR A 109 -21.64 0.02 -15.55
CA THR A 109 -21.09 -0.56 -16.78
C THR A 109 -20.62 -1.98 -16.50
N VAL A 110 -21.10 -2.92 -17.30
CA VAL A 110 -20.81 -4.36 -17.23
C VAL A 110 -19.92 -4.76 -18.40
N ASN A 111 -18.74 -5.31 -18.10
CA ASN A 111 -17.75 -5.65 -19.12
C ASN A 111 -18.14 -6.92 -19.90
N TYR A 112 -18.04 -6.91 -21.23
CA TYR A 112 -18.43 -8.06 -22.05
C TYR A 112 -17.59 -9.34 -21.81
N LYS A 113 -16.35 -9.21 -21.29
CA LYS A 113 -15.44 -10.34 -21.07
C LYS A 113 -15.80 -11.19 -19.85
N THR A 114 -16.61 -10.67 -18.93
CA THR A 114 -16.92 -11.33 -17.65
C THR A 114 -18.15 -12.26 -17.71
N LYS A 115 -18.79 -12.40 -18.89
CA LYS A 115 -19.96 -13.28 -19.15
C LYS A 115 -21.07 -13.24 -18.07
N PRO A 116 -21.76 -12.13 -17.77
CA PRO A 116 -22.88 -12.19 -16.83
C PRO A 116 -24.21 -12.14 -17.59
N THR A 117 -24.60 -13.29 -18.14
CA THR A 117 -25.99 -13.54 -18.57
C THR A 117 -26.75 -13.99 -17.33
N GLY A 118 -27.78 -13.27 -16.92
CA GLY A 118 -28.42 -13.50 -15.63
C GLY A 118 -29.39 -12.39 -15.23
N LYS A 119 -29.95 -12.52 -14.02
CA LYS A 119 -30.85 -11.52 -13.43
C LYS A 119 -30.07 -10.58 -12.52
N TYR A 120 -30.47 -9.32 -12.48
CA TYR A 120 -29.91 -8.30 -11.60
C TYR A 120 -31.00 -7.73 -10.70
N ALA A 121 -30.63 -7.34 -9.49
CA ALA A 121 -31.52 -6.62 -8.56
C ALA A 121 -30.73 -5.54 -7.82
N CYS A 122 -31.37 -4.40 -7.56
CA CYS A 122 -30.81 -3.31 -6.76
C CYS A 122 -31.58 -3.25 -5.44
N GLN A 123 -30.88 -3.25 -4.31
CA GLN A 123 -31.45 -3.25 -2.97
C GLN A 123 -30.93 -2.05 -2.18
N VAL A 124 -31.81 -1.43 -1.40
CA VAL A 124 -31.47 -0.29 -0.51
C VAL A 124 -31.85 -0.68 0.92
N ALA A 125 -31.01 -0.30 1.89
CA ALA A 125 -31.26 -0.55 3.30
C ALA A 125 -32.62 0.06 3.74
N GLY A 126 -33.42 -0.72 4.47
CA GLY A 126 -34.74 -0.29 4.96
C GLY A 126 -35.91 -0.49 3.99
N TYR A 127 -35.70 -0.99 2.77
CA TYR A 127 -36.77 -1.41 1.86
C TYR A 127 -37.05 -2.92 1.97
N SER A 128 -38.34 -3.30 2.01
CA SER A 128 -38.77 -4.71 2.04
C SER A 128 -38.55 -5.41 0.71
N SER A 129 -38.24 -6.71 0.74
CA SER A 129 -38.00 -7.54 -0.45
C SER A 129 -39.17 -7.59 -1.43
N SER A 130 -40.39 -7.29 -1.00
CA SER A 130 -41.59 -7.21 -1.87
C SER A 130 -41.61 -6.01 -2.83
N LEU A 131 -40.78 -4.99 -2.57
CA LEU A 131 -40.65 -3.77 -3.38
C LEU A 131 -39.46 -3.81 -4.35
N LEU A 132 -38.82 -4.97 -4.51
CA LEU A 132 -37.71 -5.16 -5.45
C LEU A 132 -38.24 -5.64 -6.80
N THR A 133 -37.69 -5.10 -7.90
CA THR A 133 -37.86 -5.68 -9.23
C THR A 133 -36.52 -6.07 -9.82
N THR A 134 -36.49 -7.21 -10.49
CA THR A 134 -35.30 -7.76 -11.14
C THR A 134 -35.34 -7.48 -12.65
N CYS A 135 -34.19 -7.21 -13.25
CA CYS A 135 -34.02 -7.07 -14.69
C CYS A 135 -33.13 -8.19 -15.23
N GLU A 136 -33.41 -8.66 -16.45
CA GLU A 136 -32.72 -9.81 -17.05
C GLU A 136 -31.93 -9.39 -18.29
N PHE A 137 -30.66 -9.79 -18.34
CA PHE A 137 -29.82 -9.55 -19.51
C PHE A 137 -29.97 -10.70 -20.52
N VAL A 138 -30.58 -10.41 -21.67
CA VAL A 138 -30.70 -11.35 -22.79
C VAL A 138 -29.80 -10.87 -23.94
N ALA A 139 -28.76 -11.66 -24.26
CA ALA A 139 -27.91 -11.38 -25.40
C ALA A 139 -28.70 -11.52 -26.71
N LYS A 140 -28.73 -10.47 -27.54
CA LYS A 140 -29.26 -10.57 -28.90
C LYS A 140 -28.30 -11.40 -29.76
N LEU A 141 -28.69 -12.64 -30.06
CA LEU A 141 -28.08 -13.41 -31.14
C LEU A 141 -28.38 -12.70 -32.46
N GLU A 142 -27.37 -12.08 -33.08
CA GLU A 142 -27.52 -11.65 -34.47
C GLU A 142 -27.74 -12.89 -35.34
N GLN A 143 -28.97 -13.12 -35.79
CA GLN A 143 -29.19 -13.68 -37.11
C GLN A 143 -28.76 -12.62 -38.12
N LYS A 144 -27.48 -12.63 -38.51
CA LYS A 144 -27.05 -11.86 -39.68
C LYS A 144 -27.78 -12.42 -40.91
N PRO A 145 -28.53 -11.62 -41.69
CA PRO A 145 -29.13 -12.06 -42.94
C PRO A 145 -28.06 -12.13 -44.04
N ILE A 146 -26.96 -12.84 -43.80
CA ILE A 146 -25.90 -13.07 -44.78
C ILE A 146 -26.43 -14.00 -45.90
N PHE A 147 -27.40 -14.87 -45.61
CA PHE A 147 -27.96 -15.78 -46.60
C PHE A 147 -28.84 -15.08 -47.65
N ILE A 148 -29.56 -14.00 -47.31
CA ILE A 148 -30.42 -13.30 -48.28
C ILE A 148 -29.57 -12.49 -49.27
N GLY A 149 -28.53 -11.81 -48.79
CA GLY A 149 -27.61 -11.02 -49.63
C GLY A 149 -26.77 -11.89 -50.58
N ILE A 150 -26.29 -13.05 -50.12
CA ILE A 150 -25.50 -13.96 -50.97
C ILE A 150 -26.40 -14.65 -52.02
N VAL A 151 -27.63 -15.03 -51.67
CA VAL A 151 -28.55 -15.67 -52.63
C VAL A 151 -29.02 -14.67 -53.70
N LEU A 152 -29.34 -13.43 -53.34
CA LEU A 152 -29.66 -12.37 -54.32
C LEU A 152 -28.42 -11.96 -55.14
N GLY A 153 -27.25 -11.88 -54.52
CA GLY A 153 -25.98 -11.55 -55.18
C GLY A 153 -25.53 -12.62 -56.18
N ILE A 154 -25.75 -13.91 -55.90
CA ILE A 154 -25.44 -15.00 -56.82
C ILE A 154 -26.45 -15.03 -57.99
N VAL A 155 -27.74 -14.77 -57.75
CA VAL A 155 -28.75 -14.74 -58.82
C VAL A 155 -28.54 -13.54 -59.76
N LEU A 156 -28.19 -12.36 -59.23
CA LEU A 156 -27.87 -11.18 -60.04
C LEU A 156 -26.47 -11.27 -60.68
N GLY A 157 -25.50 -11.89 -60.00
CA GLY A 157 -24.14 -12.13 -60.49
C GLY A 157 -24.08 -13.12 -61.65
N ILE A 158 -24.85 -14.21 -61.60
CA ILE A 158 -24.93 -15.16 -62.71
C ILE A 158 -25.65 -14.53 -63.92
N GLY A 159 -26.70 -13.74 -63.70
CA GLY A 159 -27.38 -13.01 -64.77
C GLY A 159 -26.46 -12.00 -65.48
N THR A 160 -25.70 -11.22 -64.72
CA THR A 160 -24.76 -10.23 -65.27
C THR A 160 -23.54 -10.86 -65.93
N ALA A 161 -23.01 -11.96 -65.38
CA ALA A 161 -21.90 -12.69 -66.00
C ALA A 161 -22.29 -13.33 -67.34
N VAL A 162 -23.50 -13.89 -67.45
CA VAL A 162 -24.00 -14.45 -68.72
C VAL A 162 -24.21 -13.34 -69.77
N VAL A 163 -24.75 -12.18 -69.36
CA VAL A 163 -24.91 -11.02 -70.26
C VAL A 163 -23.55 -10.45 -70.69
N LEU A 164 -22.57 -10.35 -69.79
CA LEU A 164 -21.22 -9.89 -70.10
C LEU A 164 -20.44 -10.87 -70.98
N VAL A 165 -20.64 -12.19 -70.84
CA VAL A 165 -20.06 -13.19 -71.73
C VAL A 165 -20.69 -13.12 -73.12
N ILE A 166 -22.01 -12.89 -73.23
CA ILE A 166 -22.68 -12.69 -74.51
C ILE A 166 -22.20 -11.40 -75.18
N ILE A 167 -22.07 -10.29 -74.43
CA ILE A 167 -21.53 -9.01 -74.93
C ILE A 167 -20.06 -9.17 -75.32
N ALA A 168 -19.25 -9.88 -74.52
CA ALA A 168 -17.85 -10.15 -74.82
C ALA A 168 -17.71 -11.04 -76.07
N ILE A 169 -18.55 -12.05 -76.28
CA ILE A 169 -18.55 -12.86 -77.51
C ILE A 169 -18.94 -12.01 -78.73
N VAL A 170 -19.85 -11.05 -78.58
CA VAL A 170 -20.24 -10.09 -79.65
C VAL A 170 -19.11 -9.09 -79.94
N LEU A 171 -18.40 -8.59 -78.92
CA LEU A 171 -17.26 -7.68 -79.06
C LEU A 171 -15.98 -8.39 -79.56
N PHE A 172 -15.76 -9.64 -79.14
CA PHE A 172 -14.62 -10.47 -79.53
C PHE A 172 -14.76 -11.01 -80.96
N LYS A 173 -15.98 -11.03 -81.52
CA LYS A 173 -16.21 -11.24 -82.96
C LYS A 173 -15.97 -9.99 -83.83
N ARG A 174 -15.83 -8.79 -83.27
CA ARG A 174 -15.75 -7.55 -84.06
C ARG A 174 -14.39 -6.84 -84.08
N CYS A 175 -13.44 -7.16 -83.19
CA CYS A 175 -12.13 -6.50 -83.21
C CYS A 175 -10.97 -7.49 -82.98
N ARG A 176 -10.59 -8.22 -84.03
CA ARG A 176 -9.31 -8.94 -84.11
C ARG A 176 -8.33 -8.13 -84.96
N VAL A 177 -7.46 -7.33 -84.35
CA VAL A 177 -6.12 -6.97 -84.89
C VAL A 177 -5.17 -6.62 -83.70
N PRO A 178 -3.91 -7.13 -83.66
CA PRO A 178 -3.02 -6.98 -82.50
C PRO A 178 -1.77 -6.09 -82.75
N ARG A 179 -1.18 -5.58 -81.65
CA ARG A 179 0.25 -5.21 -81.37
C ARG A 179 0.32 -3.86 -80.61
N ARG A 180 1.35 -3.49 -79.84
CA ARG A 180 2.43 -4.08 -79.02
C ARG A 180 3.24 -2.85 -78.50
N THR A 181 3.94 -2.99 -77.36
CA THR A 181 5.11 -2.18 -76.87
C THR A 181 4.86 -0.73 -76.37
N TYR A 182 5.17 -0.40 -75.09
CA TYR A 182 6.43 0.19 -74.51
C TYR A 182 6.61 1.66 -74.96
N GLU A 183 6.82 2.73 -74.19
CA GLU A 183 7.50 3.00 -72.91
C GLU A 183 7.19 4.47 -72.45
N GLU A 184 7.42 4.75 -71.15
CA GLU A 184 7.82 6.03 -70.50
C GLU A 184 6.97 7.34 -70.38
N ARG A 185 6.76 7.71 -69.10
CA ARG A 185 7.04 8.98 -68.36
C ARG A 185 6.08 10.20 -68.39
N LYS A 186 5.53 10.44 -67.18
CA LYS A 186 5.14 11.69 -66.46
C LYS A 186 4.19 12.71 -67.12
N GLY A 187 3.03 12.88 -66.48
CA GLY A 187 2.20 14.09 -66.50
C GLY A 187 1.21 14.09 -65.33
N ILE A 188 1.26 15.16 -64.54
CA ILE A 188 0.46 15.43 -63.34
C ILE A 188 -0.98 15.78 -63.71
N SER A 189 -1.98 15.23 -63.02
CA SER A 189 -2.97 16.01 -62.23
C SER A 189 -4.16 15.15 -61.80
N SER A 190 -4.46 15.27 -60.50
CA SER A 190 -5.80 15.28 -59.89
C SER A 190 -6.74 14.11 -60.18
N ASP A 191 -6.94 13.34 -59.10
CA ASP A 191 -8.20 12.81 -58.60
C ASP A 191 -8.34 11.28 -58.60
N GLU A 192 -8.80 10.82 -57.44
CA GLU A 192 -9.25 9.47 -57.09
C GLU A 192 -8.20 8.45 -56.62
N GLU A 193 -7.44 8.86 -55.61
CA GLU A 193 -7.00 7.94 -54.57
C GLU A 193 -8.05 7.88 -53.45
N SER A 194 -9.00 6.94 -53.55
CA SER A 194 -9.56 6.34 -52.34
C SER A 194 -10.08 4.94 -52.68
N HIS A 195 -9.31 3.94 -52.24
CA HIS A 195 -9.63 2.52 -52.07
C HIS A 195 -8.48 1.57 -52.47
N LEU A 196 -7.23 1.93 -52.12
CA LEU A 196 -6.18 0.93 -51.85
C LEU A 196 -5.07 1.48 -50.94
N MET A 197 -5.43 2.00 -49.77
CA MET A 197 -4.47 2.26 -48.68
C MET A 197 -5.14 2.03 -47.32
N LYS A 198 -5.23 0.76 -46.92
CA LYS A 198 -5.38 0.36 -45.50
C LYS A 198 -4.45 -0.80 -45.16
N GLU A 199 -3.25 -0.78 -45.72
CA GLU A 199 -2.06 -1.21 -45.00
C GLU A 199 -1.17 0.01 -44.83
N THR A 200 -1.63 0.95 -44.02
CA THR A 200 -0.77 2.02 -43.52
C THR A 200 0.35 1.34 -42.74
N LYS A 201 1.59 1.48 -43.23
CA LYS A 201 2.84 1.23 -42.51
C LYS A 201 2.63 1.40 -41.00
N LYS A 202 2.47 0.30 -40.27
CA LYS A 202 2.53 0.31 -38.81
C LYS A 202 3.99 0.62 -38.49
N LYS A 203 4.31 1.89 -38.22
CA LYS A 203 5.62 2.32 -37.71
C LYS A 203 5.94 1.36 -36.57
N LYS A 204 7.06 0.63 -36.66
CA LYS A 204 7.47 -0.27 -35.58
C LYS A 204 7.66 0.63 -34.35
N GLU A 205 6.76 0.50 -33.38
CA GLU A 205 6.78 1.26 -32.12
C GLU A 205 8.17 1.11 -31.49
N THR A 206 8.84 2.23 -31.21
CA THR A 206 10.18 2.17 -30.58
C THR A 206 10.03 1.74 -29.12
N PHE A 207 11.15 1.37 -28.49
CA PHE A 207 11.12 1.08 -27.06
C PHE A 207 10.72 2.32 -26.25
N GLU A 208 11.19 3.50 -26.63
CA GLU A 208 10.80 4.76 -25.98
C GLU A 208 9.31 5.04 -26.14
N ASP A 209 8.75 4.86 -27.34
CA ASP A 209 7.32 5.06 -27.61
C ASP A 209 6.47 4.17 -26.68
N LEU A 210 6.86 2.90 -26.56
CA LEU A 210 6.18 1.94 -25.68
C LEU A 210 6.32 2.31 -24.20
N LEU A 211 7.52 2.71 -23.76
CA LEU A 211 7.78 3.15 -22.38
C LEU A 211 6.88 4.33 -22.03
N LEU A 212 6.87 5.35 -22.89
CA LEU A 212 6.08 6.56 -22.68
C LEU A 212 4.60 6.26 -22.64
N LYS A 213 4.10 5.44 -23.59
CA LYS A 213 2.69 5.04 -23.65
C LYS A 213 2.25 4.36 -22.36
N LYS A 214 2.97 3.32 -21.91
CA LYS A 214 2.62 2.59 -20.69
C LYS A 214 2.76 3.44 -19.43
N THR A 215 3.74 4.35 -19.40
CA THR A 215 3.93 5.26 -18.27
C THR A 215 2.75 6.23 -18.15
N LYS A 216 2.22 6.73 -19.27
CA LYS A 216 0.98 7.56 -19.28
C LYS A 216 -0.25 6.79 -18.80
N GLU A 217 -0.33 5.48 -19.09
CA GLU A 217 -1.39 4.63 -18.53
C GLU A 217 -1.26 4.47 -17.01
N MET A 218 -0.02 4.38 -16.49
CA MET A 218 0.25 4.30 -15.04
C MET A 218 0.04 5.63 -14.31
N TYR A 219 0.36 6.75 -14.97
CA TYR A 219 0.26 8.10 -14.41
C TYR A 219 -0.56 9.00 -15.36
N PRO A 220 -1.91 8.94 -15.32
CA PRO A 220 -2.75 9.69 -16.26
C PRO A 220 -2.58 11.21 -16.18
N HIS A 221 -2.24 11.73 -15.00
CA HIS A 221 -2.01 13.16 -14.74
C HIS A 221 -0.52 13.47 -14.56
N MET A 222 0.37 12.76 -15.25
CA MET A 222 1.83 12.87 -15.10
C MET A 222 2.37 14.30 -15.20
N GLN A 223 1.77 15.18 -16.02
CA GLN A 223 2.28 16.55 -16.24
C GLN A 223 1.93 17.53 -15.10
N GLU A 224 0.88 17.24 -14.33
CA GLU A 224 0.26 18.15 -13.35
C GLU A 224 0.11 17.50 -11.97
N GLY A 225 0.64 16.29 -11.79
CA GLY A 225 0.50 15.52 -10.56
C GLY A 225 1.77 15.52 -9.71
N CYS A 226 1.59 15.21 -8.43
CA CYS A 226 2.68 14.87 -7.51
C CYS A 226 2.65 13.37 -7.24
N TYR A 227 3.76 12.68 -7.49
CA TYR A 227 3.85 11.23 -7.37
C TYR A 227 5.09 10.81 -6.58
N PHE A 228 4.88 10.10 -5.47
CA PHE A 228 5.93 9.39 -4.76
C PHE A 228 6.02 7.97 -5.31
N VAL A 229 7.22 7.54 -5.69
CA VAL A 229 7.48 6.23 -6.30
C VAL A 229 8.59 5.57 -5.49
N PRO A 230 8.30 4.56 -4.63
CA PRO A 230 6.98 4.02 -4.33
C PRO A 230 6.04 5.00 -3.57
N PRO A 231 4.71 4.81 -3.63
CA PRO A 231 3.74 5.62 -2.86
C PRO A 231 3.84 5.43 -1.34
N VAL A 232 4.46 4.34 -0.89
CA VAL A 232 4.71 4.06 0.53
C VAL A 232 6.18 3.70 0.69
N TYR A 233 6.86 4.35 1.62
CA TYR A 233 8.23 4.02 1.97
C TYR A 233 8.25 2.77 2.85
N LEU A 234 8.96 1.73 2.44
CA LEU A 234 9.08 0.49 3.20
C LEU A 234 10.35 0.51 4.05
N ASN A 235 10.17 0.51 5.36
CA ASN A 235 11.26 0.42 6.35
C ASN A 235 11.96 -0.93 6.27
N LYS A 236 13.28 -0.93 6.48
CA LYS A 236 14.10 -2.13 6.54
C LYS A 236 13.78 -2.93 7.80
N LEU A 237 13.09 -4.04 7.60
CA LEU A 237 12.77 -5.00 8.64
C LEU A 237 13.44 -6.35 8.32
N ARG A 238 13.87 -7.05 9.36
CA ARG A 238 14.43 -8.41 9.27
C ARG A 238 13.46 -9.37 9.94
N TYR A 239 13.32 -10.57 9.39
CA TYR A 239 12.43 -11.57 9.95
C TYR A 239 13.12 -12.92 10.05
N LYS A 240 12.75 -13.69 11.07
CA LYS A 240 12.95 -15.14 11.09
C LYS A 240 11.67 -15.82 10.67
N THR A 241 11.80 -16.91 9.93
CA THR A 241 10.65 -17.76 9.60
C THR A 241 10.64 -19.00 10.46
N GLN A 242 9.44 -19.39 10.88
CA GLN A 242 9.19 -20.65 11.55
C GLN A 242 8.01 -21.34 10.86
N SER A 243 8.05 -22.67 10.76
CA SER A 243 6.88 -23.43 10.30
C SER A 243 6.04 -23.85 11.49
N VAL A 244 4.74 -23.55 11.46
CA VAL A 244 3.74 -24.00 12.44
C VAL A 244 2.58 -24.60 11.65
N ALA A 245 2.31 -25.90 11.84
CA ALA A 245 1.24 -26.62 11.15
C ALA A 245 1.27 -26.46 9.61
N GLY A 246 2.46 -26.46 9.00
CA GLY A 246 2.64 -26.25 7.56
C GLY A 246 2.43 -24.81 7.08
N GLN A 247 2.18 -23.85 7.98
CA GLN A 247 2.15 -22.42 7.69
C GLN A 247 3.50 -21.77 7.98
N VAL A 248 3.88 -20.79 7.16
CA VAL A 248 5.06 -19.95 7.41
C VAL A 248 4.65 -18.80 8.33
N VAL A 249 5.28 -18.75 9.49
CA VAL A 249 5.12 -17.68 10.49
C VAL A 249 6.36 -16.80 10.45
N TYR A 250 6.13 -15.49 10.38
CA TYR A 250 7.15 -14.44 10.34
C TYR A 250 7.32 -13.85 11.73
N ILE A 251 8.57 -13.79 12.20
CA ILE A 251 8.91 -13.22 13.50
C ILE A 251 9.88 -12.08 13.23
N PRO A 252 9.51 -10.80 13.44
CA PRO A 252 10.41 -9.70 13.17
C PRO A 252 11.57 -9.76 14.16
N ASP A 253 12.80 -9.70 13.65
CA ASP A 253 13.97 -9.48 14.49
C ASP A 253 13.97 -8.03 15.00
N PRO A 254 14.57 -7.77 16.17
CA PRO A 254 14.84 -6.40 16.61
C PRO A 254 15.58 -5.63 15.50
N PRO A 255 15.13 -4.42 15.14
CA PRO A 255 15.78 -3.65 14.09
C PRO A 255 17.21 -3.32 14.48
N ASP A 256 18.10 -3.26 13.50
CA ASP A 256 19.44 -2.71 13.70
C ASP A 256 19.29 -1.20 14.01
N PRO A 257 19.89 -0.67 15.09
CA PRO A 257 19.76 0.75 15.43
C PRO A 257 20.15 1.70 14.29
N SER A 258 21.09 1.28 13.43
CA SER A 258 21.48 2.07 12.26
C SER A 258 20.43 2.04 11.15
N ASP A 259 19.74 0.91 10.95
CA ASP A 259 18.62 0.83 10.00
C ASP A 259 17.43 1.65 10.53
N GLU A 260 17.14 1.60 11.83
CA GLU A 260 16.06 2.39 12.45
C GLU A 260 16.29 3.90 12.32
N SER A 261 17.49 4.36 12.69
CA SER A 261 17.87 5.77 12.62
C SER A 261 17.79 6.30 11.18
N ARG A 262 18.29 5.53 10.22
CA ARG A 262 18.20 5.84 8.79
C ARG A 262 16.77 5.87 8.28
N ASP A 263 15.93 4.89 8.64
CA ASP A 263 14.53 4.85 8.23
C ASP A 263 13.74 6.03 8.81
N ARG A 264 14.00 6.38 10.09
CA ARG A 264 13.41 7.55 10.73
C ARG A 264 13.81 8.85 10.02
N ALA A 265 15.09 9.01 9.69
CA ALA A 265 15.60 10.14 8.93
C ALA A 265 14.92 10.24 7.55
N MET A 266 14.80 9.13 6.82
CA MET A 266 14.14 9.09 5.52
C MET A 266 12.66 9.41 5.60
N GLN A 267 11.94 8.83 6.58
CA GLN A 267 10.52 9.12 6.79
C GLN A 267 10.30 10.60 7.11
N HIS A 268 11.19 11.20 7.92
CA HIS A 268 11.12 12.61 8.24
C HIS A 268 11.18 13.48 6.96
N VAL A 269 12.18 13.23 6.11
CA VAL A 269 12.34 13.95 4.83
C VAL A 269 11.14 13.75 3.90
N ILE A 270 10.67 12.50 3.76
CA ILE A 270 9.53 12.19 2.88
C ILE A 270 8.25 12.86 3.37
N HIS A 271 8.01 12.89 4.68
CA HIS A 271 6.86 13.60 5.25
C HIS A 271 6.93 15.10 5.00
N SER A 272 8.11 15.72 5.17
CA SER A 272 8.29 17.14 4.86
C SER A 272 8.06 17.44 3.38
N LEU A 273 8.55 16.59 2.48
CA LEU A 273 8.32 16.71 1.04
C LEU A 273 6.84 16.57 0.67
N ARG A 274 6.10 15.64 1.30
CA ARG A 274 4.66 15.46 1.07
C ARG A 274 3.87 16.66 1.52
N ASP A 275 4.08 17.11 2.74
CA ASP A 275 3.36 18.27 3.29
C ASP A 275 3.66 19.54 2.49
N MET A 276 4.91 19.72 2.03
CA MET A 276 5.27 20.81 1.12
C MET A 276 4.55 20.70 -0.23
N ALA A 277 4.54 19.51 -0.85
CA ALA A 277 3.88 19.30 -2.13
C ALA A 277 2.37 19.55 -2.06
N ASP A 278 1.72 19.08 -0.99
CA ASP A 278 0.29 19.27 -0.76
C ASP A 278 -0.08 20.73 -0.53
N THR A 279 0.79 21.49 0.15
CA THR A 279 0.56 22.91 0.43
C THR A 279 0.81 23.82 -0.77
N GLN A 280 1.91 23.62 -1.49
CA GLN A 280 2.30 24.46 -2.63
C GLN A 280 1.75 23.97 -3.98
N HIS A 281 1.05 22.83 -4.01
CA HIS A 281 0.54 22.20 -5.23
C HIS A 281 1.66 21.88 -6.22
N GLU A 282 2.79 21.38 -5.73
CA GLU A 282 3.96 21.11 -6.56
C GLU A 282 3.74 19.92 -7.50
N HIS A 283 4.34 20.00 -8.68
CA HIS A 283 4.25 18.97 -9.72
C HIS A 283 5.59 18.26 -9.88
N MET A 284 5.71 17.09 -9.27
CA MET A 284 6.97 16.36 -9.24
C MET A 284 6.81 14.85 -9.08
N PHE A 285 7.86 14.14 -9.48
CA PHE A 285 8.03 12.73 -9.16
C PHE A 285 9.18 12.58 -8.16
N VAL A 286 8.88 12.00 -7.00
CA VAL A 286 9.86 11.70 -5.96
C VAL A 286 10.13 10.19 -5.95
N LEU A 287 11.25 9.79 -6.54
CA LEU A 287 11.72 8.41 -6.57
C LEU A 287 12.56 8.11 -5.33
N THR A 288 12.21 7.07 -4.58
CA THR A 288 12.94 6.61 -3.38
C THR A 288 13.22 5.11 -3.47
N GLN A 289 14.11 4.61 -2.62
CA GLN A 289 14.45 3.17 -2.55
C GLN A 289 14.91 2.57 -3.89
N PHE A 290 15.59 3.38 -4.69
CA PHE A 290 16.07 3.03 -6.03
C PHE A 290 17.55 2.64 -6.02
N GLN A 291 17.91 1.59 -6.77
CA GLN A 291 19.29 1.23 -7.09
C GLN A 291 19.55 1.45 -8.58
N TYR A 292 20.79 1.79 -8.95
CA TYR A 292 21.10 2.01 -10.36
C TYR A 292 20.80 0.77 -11.22
N GLU A 293 21.03 -0.43 -10.68
CA GLU A 293 20.73 -1.71 -11.33
C GLU A 293 19.24 -1.92 -11.61
N ASP A 294 18.35 -1.13 -11.00
CA ASP A 294 16.92 -1.16 -11.26
C ASP A 294 16.56 -0.47 -12.59
N TYR A 295 17.40 0.46 -13.05
CA TYR A 295 17.16 1.28 -14.23
C TYR A 295 17.02 0.44 -15.50
N LEU A 296 15.82 0.47 -16.10
CA LEU A 296 15.45 -0.25 -17.32
C LEU A 296 15.84 -1.74 -17.28
N ASN A 297 15.81 -2.36 -16.10
CA ASN A 297 16.23 -3.74 -15.89
C ASN A 297 15.26 -4.80 -16.46
N ASN A 298 14.03 -4.40 -16.81
CA ASN A 298 13.02 -5.29 -17.36
C ASN A 298 12.37 -4.75 -18.66
N PRO A 299 13.14 -4.59 -19.76
CA PRO A 299 12.65 -4.00 -21.01
C PRO A 299 11.69 -4.91 -21.80
N GLY A 300 11.52 -6.17 -21.39
CA GLY A 300 10.77 -7.19 -22.12
C GLY A 300 11.56 -7.83 -23.27
N ARG A 301 11.13 -9.03 -23.70
CA ARG A 301 11.88 -9.87 -24.66
C ARG A 301 12.21 -9.17 -25.98
N GLY A 302 11.29 -8.35 -26.49
CA GLY A 302 11.46 -7.63 -27.77
C GLY A 302 12.47 -6.48 -27.74
N TYR A 303 12.84 -5.99 -26.55
CA TYR A 303 13.62 -4.75 -26.38
C TYR A 303 14.91 -4.94 -25.57
N ARG A 304 15.35 -6.18 -25.32
CA ARG A 304 16.63 -6.47 -24.62
C ARG A 304 17.88 -5.85 -25.24
N LYS A 305 17.80 -5.44 -26.52
CA LYS A 305 18.88 -4.76 -27.27
C LYS A 305 18.51 -3.30 -27.58
N HIS A 306 17.73 -2.65 -26.72
CA HIS A 306 17.43 -1.22 -26.88
C HIS A 306 18.72 -0.39 -26.83
N ARG A 307 18.65 0.84 -27.33
CA ARG A 307 19.80 1.75 -27.44
C ARG A 307 19.87 2.82 -26.36
N LEU A 308 18.87 2.89 -25.48
CA LEU A 308 18.88 3.80 -24.34
C LEU A 308 20.13 3.60 -23.47
N PRO A 309 20.74 4.69 -22.97
CA PRO A 309 21.84 4.60 -22.01
C PRO A 309 21.42 3.79 -20.78
N VAL A 310 22.33 2.96 -20.28
CA VAL A 310 22.13 2.13 -19.08
C VAL A 310 23.36 2.23 -18.18
N PRO A 311 23.23 1.95 -16.86
CA PRO A 311 24.32 2.11 -15.91
C PRO A 311 25.61 1.35 -16.27
N THR A 312 25.49 0.21 -16.95
CA THR A 312 26.65 -0.59 -17.38
C THR A 312 27.53 0.11 -18.41
N GLY A 313 27.02 1.13 -19.10
CA GLY A 313 27.76 1.90 -20.10
C GLY A 313 28.62 3.04 -19.55
N LEU A 314 28.58 3.30 -18.23
CA LEU A 314 29.33 4.39 -17.61
C LEU A 314 30.85 4.09 -17.64
N LYS A 315 31.63 4.95 -18.28
CA LYS A 315 33.09 4.75 -18.48
C LYS A 315 33.87 4.63 -17.16
N GLU A 316 33.42 5.30 -16.10
CA GLU A 316 34.05 5.31 -14.77
C GLU A 316 33.44 4.28 -13.79
N LYS A 317 32.73 3.25 -14.27
CA LYS A 317 32.00 2.30 -13.39
C LYS A 317 32.86 1.72 -12.25
N ASN A 318 34.13 1.43 -12.50
CA ASN A 318 35.03 0.86 -11.50
C ASN A 318 35.35 1.83 -10.35
N LYS A 319 35.36 3.14 -10.60
CA LYS A 319 35.59 4.18 -9.58
C LYS A 319 34.45 4.22 -8.56
N TYR A 320 33.25 3.81 -8.98
CA TYR A 320 32.01 3.95 -8.22
C TYR A 320 31.42 2.62 -7.75
N LYS A 321 32.17 1.52 -7.86
CA LYS A 321 31.66 0.17 -7.60
C LYS A 321 31.18 -0.01 -6.16
N ASP A 322 31.90 0.54 -5.20
CA ASP A 322 31.63 0.38 -3.77
C ASP A 322 30.89 1.58 -3.14
N ILE A 323 30.49 2.55 -3.96
CA ILE A 323 29.77 3.76 -3.52
C ILE A 323 28.26 3.51 -3.63
N GLY A 324 27.49 3.84 -2.60
CA GLY A 324 26.03 3.71 -2.59
C GLY A 324 25.31 4.55 -3.66
N CYS A 325 24.03 4.26 -3.88
CA CYS A 325 23.14 5.12 -4.68
C CYS A 325 22.67 6.33 -3.86
N PHE A 326 22.08 7.31 -4.53
CA PHE A 326 21.34 8.38 -3.86
C PHE A 326 20.13 7.82 -3.10
N ASP A 327 19.65 8.56 -2.10
CA ASP A 327 18.51 8.15 -1.27
C ASP A 327 17.15 8.52 -1.89
N PHE A 328 17.11 9.67 -2.56
CA PHE A 328 15.95 10.08 -3.36
C PHE A 328 16.36 10.89 -4.60
N LEU A 329 15.47 10.89 -5.59
CA LEU A 329 15.56 11.67 -6.82
C LEU A 329 14.23 12.38 -7.05
N ILE A 330 14.25 13.70 -7.20
CA ILE A 330 13.07 14.49 -7.55
C ILE A 330 13.20 14.95 -8.99
N ILE A 331 12.20 14.63 -9.80
CA ILE A 331 12.06 15.15 -11.16
C ILE A 331 11.01 16.25 -11.11
N HIS A 332 11.47 17.49 -11.26
CA HIS A 332 10.67 18.71 -11.16
C HIS A 332 10.72 19.52 -12.45
N ARG A 333 9.57 20.02 -12.90
CA ARG A 333 9.47 20.76 -14.17
C ARG A 333 10.30 22.06 -14.18
N HIS A 334 10.29 22.79 -13.07
CA HIS A 334 10.97 24.08 -12.94
C HIS A 334 12.35 24.00 -12.29
N HIS A 335 12.57 23.04 -11.40
CA HIS A 335 13.82 22.96 -10.64
C HIS A 335 14.84 22.01 -11.28
N GLY A 336 14.40 21.21 -12.25
CA GLY A 336 15.21 20.20 -12.91
C GLY A 336 15.18 18.89 -12.12
N VAL A 337 16.35 18.28 -11.98
CA VAL A 337 16.55 17.02 -11.30
C VAL A 337 17.26 17.28 -9.98
N LEU A 338 16.62 16.97 -8.86
CA LEU A 338 17.24 17.11 -7.54
C LEU A 338 17.63 15.73 -7.05
N VAL A 339 18.90 15.54 -6.74
CA VAL A 339 19.44 14.30 -6.18
C VAL A 339 19.73 14.51 -4.70
N GLY A 340 19.12 13.70 -3.85
CA GLY A 340 19.28 13.79 -2.41
C GLY A 340 20.06 12.63 -1.80
N VAL A 341 20.97 12.95 -0.89
CA VAL A 341 21.62 11.98 0.01
C VAL A 341 21.32 12.37 1.45
N VAL A 342 20.83 11.43 2.24
CA VAL A 342 20.41 11.59 3.64
C VAL A 342 21.41 10.88 4.54
N LYS A 343 21.97 11.62 5.51
CA LYS A 343 22.88 11.08 6.53
C LYS A 343 22.32 11.33 7.92
N ASP A 344 22.06 10.24 8.64
CA ASP A 344 21.54 10.22 10.00
C ASP A 344 22.68 10.30 11.03
N VAL A 345 23.34 11.46 11.08
CA VAL A 345 24.43 11.69 12.02
C VAL A 345 23.86 11.87 13.42
N GLY A 346 24.03 10.86 14.29
CA GLY A 346 23.54 10.86 15.67
C GLY A 346 24.42 10.01 16.58
N GLN A 347 24.37 10.28 17.89
CA GLN A 347 25.18 9.56 18.88
C GLN A 347 24.87 8.05 18.82
N LYS A 348 25.81 7.26 18.28
CA LYS A 348 25.79 5.81 18.48
C LYS A 348 26.13 5.57 19.94
N GLU A 349 25.10 5.46 20.78
CA GLU A 349 25.28 5.13 22.19
C GLU A 349 26.20 3.91 22.30
N SER A 350 27.32 4.13 23.02
CA SER A 350 28.35 3.13 23.24
C SER A 350 27.71 1.85 23.79
N GLY A 351 27.93 0.75 23.09
CA GLY A 351 27.33 -0.53 23.40
C GLY A 351 27.65 -1.03 24.82
N ASN A 352 26.70 -1.87 25.27
CA ASN A 352 26.88 -3.03 26.15
C ASN A 352 26.33 -2.96 27.59
N GLN A 353 25.81 -1.82 28.06
CA GLN A 353 25.01 -1.78 29.30
C GLN A 353 23.51 -1.53 29.05
N ASP A 354 23.18 -0.79 28.00
CA ASP A 354 21.80 -0.35 27.74
C ASP A 354 20.93 -1.38 26.99
N LYS A 355 21.53 -2.41 26.38
CA LYS A 355 20.78 -3.55 25.81
C LYS A 355 19.99 -4.33 26.86
N ARG A 356 20.46 -4.38 28.12
CA ARG A 356 19.72 -5.03 29.21
C ARG A 356 18.64 -4.14 29.80
N GLN A 357 18.78 -2.81 29.68
CA GLN A 357 17.83 -1.85 30.20
C GLN A 357 16.69 -1.62 29.21
N ARG A 358 16.96 -1.43 27.91
CA ARG A 358 15.89 -1.36 26.89
C ARG A 358 15.08 -2.64 26.74
N ILE A 359 15.67 -3.83 26.92
CA ILE A 359 14.89 -5.09 26.97
C ILE A 359 13.96 -5.12 28.20
N LYS A 360 14.36 -4.53 29.32
CA LYS A 360 13.51 -4.40 30.51
C LYS A 360 12.46 -3.30 30.34
N ASP A 361 12.80 -2.20 29.68
CA ASP A 361 11.90 -1.06 29.50
C ASP A 361 10.83 -1.37 28.44
N SER A 362 11.19 -2.04 27.34
CA SER A 362 10.22 -2.60 26.38
C SER A 362 9.39 -3.75 26.96
N ALA A 363 9.92 -4.52 27.93
CA ALA A 363 9.10 -5.46 28.70
C ALA A 363 8.21 -4.76 29.73
N SER A 364 8.58 -3.57 30.21
CA SER A 364 7.84 -2.79 31.20
C SER A 364 6.73 -1.92 30.59
N GLU A 365 6.89 -1.46 29.35
CA GLU A 365 5.83 -0.78 28.59
C GLU A 365 4.74 -1.74 28.10
N ILE A 366 5.03 -3.04 28.04
CA ILE A 366 4.03 -4.11 27.86
C ILE A 366 3.38 -4.50 29.21
N SER A 367 3.91 -4.01 30.35
CA SER A 367 3.50 -4.47 31.68
C SER A 367 2.26 -3.80 32.32
N PRO A 368 1.54 -2.83 31.74
CA PRO A 368 0.18 -2.53 32.18
C PRO A 368 -0.87 -3.13 31.22
N MET A 369 -0.72 -4.40 30.82
CA MET A 369 -1.84 -5.23 30.35
C MET A 369 -2.01 -6.53 31.15
N MET A 370 -1.33 -6.65 32.31
CA MET A 370 -1.64 -7.71 33.27
C MET A 370 -2.85 -7.28 34.11
N GLY A 371 -4.01 -7.85 33.78
CA GLY A 371 -5.13 -7.91 34.71
C GLY A 371 -4.65 -8.56 36.01
N LYS A 372 -4.90 -7.89 37.13
CA LYS A 372 -4.71 -8.45 38.47
C LYS A 372 -5.46 -9.77 38.55
N GLU A 373 -4.82 -10.81 39.09
CA GLU A 373 -5.51 -12.02 39.53
C GLU A 373 -6.64 -11.63 40.49
N THR A 374 -7.88 -11.66 40.00
CA THR A 374 -9.07 -11.65 40.84
C THR A 374 -9.27 -13.07 41.37
N ASN A 375 -8.81 -13.31 42.60
CA ASN A 375 -9.32 -14.41 43.41
C ASN A 375 -10.81 -14.15 43.67
N SER A 376 -11.68 -14.69 42.81
CA SER A 376 -13.12 -14.68 43.07
C SER A 376 -13.46 -15.77 44.10
N GLN A 377 -14.24 -15.36 45.09
CA GLN A 377 -14.69 -16.16 46.21
C GLN A 377 -15.60 -17.29 45.73
N ILE A 378 -15.16 -18.54 45.92
CA ILE A 378 -16.04 -19.70 45.84
C ILE A 378 -16.83 -19.79 47.14
N ARG A 379 -18.13 -19.53 47.03
CA ARG A 379 -19.17 -19.71 48.04
C ARG A 379 -19.29 -21.21 48.38
N LYS A 380 -18.71 -21.67 49.49
CA LYS A 380 -18.94 -23.01 50.02
C LYS A 380 -20.22 -23.04 50.85
N GLY A 381 -21.17 -23.88 50.43
CA GLY A 381 -22.33 -24.27 51.21
C GLY A 381 -21.94 -25.16 52.40
N ASN A 382 -22.69 -25.00 53.49
CA ASN A 382 -22.62 -25.79 54.71
C ASN A 382 -22.76 -27.29 54.44
N THR A 383 -21.96 -28.11 55.14
CA THR A 383 -22.44 -29.33 55.80
C THR A 383 -21.44 -29.75 56.88
N ASP A 384 -21.99 -30.06 58.05
CA ASP A 384 -21.32 -30.43 59.28
C ASP A 384 -20.55 -31.76 59.19
N GLY A 385 -19.47 -31.87 59.97
CA GLY A 385 -19.21 -33.10 60.72
C GLY A 385 -17.79 -33.67 60.68
N LYS A 386 -17.15 -33.59 61.85
CA LYS A 386 -16.10 -34.45 62.42
C LYS A 386 -14.63 -34.18 62.09
N GLU A 387 -13.99 -33.56 63.08
CA GLU A 387 -12.58 -33.64 63.44
C GLU A 387 -12.08 -35.08 63.56
N SER A 388 -10.90 -35.35 62.97
CA SER A 388 -9.83 -36.11 63.62
C SER A 388 -8.50 -35.71 62.95
N GLY A 389 -7.47 -35.57 63.76
CA GLY A 389 -6.29 -34.76 63.48
C GLY A 389 -5.27 -35.37 62.51
N ASP A 390 -4.60 -34.48 61.80
CA ASP A 390 -3.13 -34.46 61.76
C ASP A 390 -2.69 -32.99 61.62
N SER A 391 -2.11 -32.48 62.71
CA SER A 391 -1.72 -31.08 62.86
C SER A 391 -0.28 -30.89 62.39
N ILE A 392 -0.09 -30.20 61.27
CA ILE A 392 1.14 -29.46 60.99
C ILE A 392 0.76 -27.97 60.99
N GLN A 393 1.01 -27.32 62.12
CA GLN A 393 0.94 -25.88 62.26
C GLN A 393 2.28 -25.27 61.84
N THR A 394 2.17 -24.40 60.85
CA THR A 394 3.10 -23.30 60.55
C THR A 394 3.12 -22.29 61.69
N THR A 395 4.31 -21.91 62.15
CA THR A 395 4.58 -20.53 62.57
C THR A 395 6.04 -20.18 62.31
N GLU A 396 6.23 -18.99 61.74
CA GLU A 396 7.48 -18.26 61.56
C GLU A 396 8.30 -18.17 62.85
N VAL A 397 9.64 -18.35 62.74
CA VAL A 397 10.66 -17.48 63.36
C VAL A 397 11.92 -17.50 62.49
N SER A 398 12.51 -16.31 62.43
CA SER A 398 13.68 -15.78 61.74
C SER A 398 15.06 -16.42 62.06
N GLU A 399 16.00 -16.05 61.18
CA GLU A 399 17.45 -15.87 61.36
C GLU A 399 18.46 -17.04 61.21
N SER A 400 19.22 -16.93 60.11
CA SER A 400 20.69 -16.78 60.07
C SER A 400 21.52 -17.85 59.34
N SER A 401 22.36 -17.32 58.44
CA SER A 401 23.79 -17.59 58.23
C SER A 401 24.28 -18.93 57.65
N GLY A 402 25.15 -18.81 56.64
CA GLY A 402 26.00 -19.90 56.16
C GLY A 402 26.84 -19.56 54.94
N ASN A 403 27.78 -18.62 55.06
CA ASN A 403 28.89 -18.41 54.14
C ASN A 403 29.97 -19.48 54.37
N GLN A 404 30.70 -19.92 53.34
CA GLN A 404 32.12 -20.25 53.48
C GLN A 404 32.94 -19.62 52.35
N GLN A 405 33.86 -18.75 52.79
CA GLN A 405 35.00 -18.19 52.08
C GLN A 405 36.09 -19.24 51.91
N GLU A 406 36.91 -19.06 50.87
CA GLU A 406 38.35 -19.31 50.97
C GLU A 406 39.08 -17.97 50.99
N THR A 407 39.98 -17.89 51.98
CA THR A 407 40.79 -16.78 52.46
C THR A 407 41.94 -16.37 51.53
N LEU A 408 42.40 -15.11 51.65
CA LEU A 408 43.81 -14.81 51.97
C LEU A 408 43.97 -13.35 52.46
N ASN A 409 44.69 -13.25 53.57
CA ASN A 409 44.92 -12.08 54.41
C ASN A 409 45.88 -11.04 53.79
N ASN A 410 45.76 -9.77 54.18
CA ASN A 410 46.70 -9.17 55.14
C ASN A 410 46.36 -7.70 55.43
N ASP A 411 46.35 -7.39 56.73
CA ASP A 411 46.25 -6.08 57.36
C ASP A 411 47.47 -5.19 57.10
N SER A 412 47.28 -3.87 57.20
CA SER A 412 48.20 -2.97 57.91
C SER A 412 47.50 -1.65 58.24
N GLU A 413 47.58 -1.32 59.52
CA GLU A 413 46.95 -0.21 60.24
C GLU A 413 47.61 1.16 59.99
N ASP A 414 46.86 2.19 60.35
CA ASP A 414 47.22 3.60 60.47
C ASP A 414 48.47 3.87 61.32
N ASN A 415 49.18 4.96 61.00
CA ASN A 415 49.94 5.68 62.00
C ASN A 415 50.11 7.17 61.67
N GLU A 416 49.93 7.96 62.72
CA GLU A 416 50.06 9.41 62.83
C GLU A 416 51.47 9.92 62.51
N GLN A 417 51.60 11.15 62.01
CA GLN A 417 52.56 12.10 62.55
C GLN A 417 52.30 13.55 62.12
N GLU A 418 52.04 14.39 63.12
CA GLU A 418 52.13 15.85 63.08
C GLU A 418 53.57 16.30 62.85
N THR A 419 53.77 17.36 62.06
CA THR A 419 54.70 18.44 62.40
C THR A 419 54.24 19.78 61.81
N GLY A 420 53.77 20.67 62.68
CA GLY A 420 54.23 22.07 62.80
C GLY A 420 53.78 23.13 61.78
N GLY A 421 53.05 24.15 62.26
CA GLY A 421 53.39 25.55 61.93
C GLY A 421 52.30 26.51 61.43
N GLN A 422 51.31 26.83 62.27
CA GLN A 422 50.75 28.17 62.54
C GLN A 422 50.50 29.22 61.41
N ARG A 423 49.20 29.51 61.19
CA ARG A 423 48.47 30.75 61.62
C ARG A 423 47.94 31.74 60.53
N PHE A 424 46.59 31.81 60.44
CA PHE A 424 45.65 32.86 59.92
C PHE A 424 45.82 33.30 58.44
N GLN A 425 44.78 33.54 57.62
CA GLN A 425 43.41 34.03 57.84
C GLN A 425 42.53 33.72 56.60
N GLU A 426 41.21 33.75 56.78
CA GLU A 426 40.13 33.46 55.82
C GLU A 426 40.17 34.24 54.48
N GLY A 427 39.62 33.62 53.42
CA GLY A 427 39.18 34.32 52.20
C GLY A 427 39.11 33.43 50.95
N SER A 428 37.93 32.85 50.70
CA SER A 428 37.30 32.58 49.39
C SER A 428 38.17 32.57 48.11
N ASP A 429 38.24 31.44 47.38
CA ASP A 429 37.69 31.31 46.02
C ASP A 429 37.79 29.86 45.48
N ASP A 430 36.92 29.55 44.53
CA ASP A 430 36.47 28.24 44.06
C ASP A 430 37.50 27.30 43.42
N THR A 431 37.29 26.00 43.70
CA THR A 431 37.93 24.87 43.01
C THR A 431 37.05 24.41 41.85
N LEU A 432 37.41 24.81 40.62
CA LEU A 432 36.97 24.14 39.39
C LEU A 432 38.07 23.18 38.95
N LYS A 433 37.81 21.87 38.98
CA LYS A 433 38.39 20.84 38.09
C LYS A 433 37.94 19.44 38.51
N THR A 434 36.92 18.92 37.82
CA THR A 434 36.84 17.53 37.30
C THR A 434 35.53 17.33 36.53
N THR A 435 35.36 18.02 35.39
CA THR A 435 34.26 17.76 34.43
C THR A 435 34.67 18.01 32.96
N ASP A 436 35.69 18.86 32.70
CA ASP A 436 36.03 19.34 31.34
C ASP A 436 36.67 18.32 30.36
N ASN A 437 37.09 17.13 30.82
CA ASN A 437 37.81 16.19 29.94
C ASN A 437 36.91 15.16 29.21
N LYS A 438 35.69 14.91 29.70
CA LYS A 438 34.77 13.94 29.06
C LYS A 438 33.93 14.61 27.97
N GLU A 439 33.45 15.82 28.22
CA GLU A 439 32.62 16.62 27.30
C GLU A 439 33.39 17.09 26.04
N ASN A 440 34.71 17.34 26.17
CA ASN A 440 35.58 17.72 25.06
C ASN A 440 35.96 16.53 24.14
N CYS A 441 35.90 15.29 24.64
CA CYS A 441 36.18 14.08 23.85
C CYS A 441 34.95 13.65 23.04
N ASP A 442 33.76 13.69 23.62
CA ASP A 442 32.50 13.34 22.95
C ASP A 442 32.16 14.34 21.82
N THR A 443 32.43 15.63 22.03
CA THR A 443 32.23 16.68 21.01
C THR A 443 33.17 16.49 19.80
N ARG A 444 34.44 16.13 20.03
CA ARG A 444 35.41 15.85 18.94
C ARG A 444 35.04 14.59 18.16
N ARG A 445 34.64 13.52 18.86
CA ARG A 445 34.24 12.24 18.25
C ARG A 445 32.98 12.38 17.39
N SER A 446 31.99 13.14 17.86
CA SER A 446 30.77 13.45 17.10
C SER A 446 31.07 14.28 15.84
N THR A 447 32.06 15.18 15.89
CA THR A 447 32.48 15.96 14.72
C THR A 447 33.21 15.07 13.70
N GLU A 448 34.08 14.15 14.13
CA GLU A 448 34.75 13.21 13.21
C GLU A 448 33.77 12.27 12.50
N GLU A 449 32.76 11.76 13.21
CA GLU A 449 31.69 10.94 12.62
C GLU A 449 30.87 11.73 11.59
N LEU A 450 30.50 12.98 11.91
CA LEU A 450 29.87 13.89 10.95
C LEU A 450 30.71 14.06 9.68
N MET A 451 32.03 14.29 9.82
CA MET A 451 32.89 14.49 8.66
C MET A 451 33.05 13.25 7.80
N LYS A 452 33.08 12.07 8.42
CA LYS A 452 33.07 10.80 7.70
C LYS A 452 31.79 10.67 6.86
N ASP A 453 30.64 10.96 7.46
CA ASP A 453 29.34 10.81 6.79
C ASP A 453 29.15 11.85 5.67
N VAL A 454 29.62 13.09 5.87
CA VAL A 454 29.67 14.13 4.84
C VAL A 454 30.59 13.73 3.68
N SER A 455 31.78 13.19 3.98
CA SER A 455 32.72 12.71 2.96
C SER A 455 32.12 11.58 2.12
N GLU A 456 31.47 10.61 2.76
CA GLU A 456 30.77 9.54 2.07
C GLU A 456 29.62 10.08 1.20
N ALA A 457 28.85 11.05 1.73
CA ALA A 457 27.76 11.68 0.99
C ALA A 457 28.25 12.43 -0.25
N ILE A 458 29.38 13.14 -0.17
CA ILE A 458 30.00 13.80 -1.33
C ILE A 458 30.34 12.76 -2.42
N GLN A 459 30.87 11.60 -2.04
CA GLN A 459 31.17 10.54 -3.01
C GLN A 459 29.90 10.00 -3.68
N GLN A 460 28.83 9.79 -2.90
CA GLN A 460 27.53 9.37 -3.43
C GLN A 460 26.92 10.43 -4.37
N LEU A 461 27.00 11.71 -4.02
CA LEU A 461 26.52 12.81 -4.85
C LEU A 461 27.32 12.92 -6.17
N LYS A 462 28.66 12.83 -6.12
CA LYS A 462 29.51 12.80 -7.33
C LYS A 462 29.17 11.61 -8.24
N LYS A 463 28.91 10.43 -7.66
CA LYS A 463 28.47 9.25 -8.42
C LYS A 463 27.11 9.52 -9.09
N ALA A 464 26.17 10.08 -8.34
CA ALA A 464 24.83 10.32 -8.81
C ALA A 464 24.76 11.36 -9.92
N ASP A 465 25.51 12.45 -9.81
CA ASP A 465 25.64 13.47 -10.85
C ASP A 465 26.13 12.84 -12.17
N SER A 466 27.25 12.12 -12.11
CA SER A 466 27.82 11.42 -13.26
C SER A 466 26.84 10.40 -13.86
N MET A 467 26.11 9.67 -13.02
CA MET A 467 25.13 8.69 -13.48
C MET A 467 23.92 9.35 -14.16
N VAL A 468 23.33 10.38 -13.58
CA VAL A 468 22.18 11.08 -14.17
C VAL A 468 22.55 11.66 -15.54
N HIS A 469 23.70 12.33 -15.65
CA HIS A 469 24.19 12.85 -16.92
C HIS A 469 24.45 11.74 -17.96
N HIS A 470 24.97 10.60 -17.54
CA HIS A 470 25.16 9.44 -18.43
C HIS A 470 23.82 8.85 -18.91
N LEU A 471 22.86 8.65 -18.01
CA LEU A 471 21.56 8.05 -18.32
C LEU A 471 20.69 8.93 -19.24
N LEU A 472 20.99 10.22 -19.31
CA LEU A 472 20.28 11.21 -20.12
C LEU A 472 21.16 11.79 -21.24
N SER A 473 22.31 11.18 -21.52
CA SER A 473 23.28 11.65 -22.52
C SER A 473 22.76 11.61 -23.97
N ASP A 474 21.68 10.88 -24.22
CA ASP A 474 21.01 10.79 -25.51
C ASP A 474 19.90 11.84 -25.70
N GLN A 475 19.61 12.65 -24.68
CA GLN A 475 18.61 13.72 -24.77
C GLN A 475 19.22 15.01 -25.35
N ASP A 476 18.46 15.70 -26.22
CA ASP A 476 18.91 16.96 -26.85
C ASP A 476 19.08 18.09 -25.83
N GLN A 477 18.25 18.11 -24.79
CA GLN A 477 18.32 19.03 -23.67
C GLN A 477 18.89 18.28 -22.44
N SER A 478 20.04 18.73 -21.93
CA SER A 478 20.54 18.26 -20.63
C SER A 478 19.74 18.90 -19.51
N PRO A 479 19.13 18.13 -18.58
CA PRO A 479 18.47 18.73 -17.44
C PRO A 479 19.49 19.37 -16.49
N ARG A 480 19.04 20.40 -15.77
CA ARG A 480 19.78 20.94 -14.63
C ARG A 480 19.73 19.92 -13.50
N VAL A 481 20.88 19.45 -13.04
CA VAL A 481 21.00 18.56 -11.89
C VAL A 481 21.40 19.39 -10.67
N ARG A 482 20.69 19.24 -9.55
CA ARG A 482 20.97 19.87 -8.26
C ARG A 482 21.27 18.78 -7.24
N LEU A 483 22.37 18.93 -6.52
CA LEU A 483 22.82 17.96 -5.52
C LEU A 483 22.48 18.49 -4.13
N ILE A 484 21.82 17.66 -3.32
CA ILE A 484 21.31 18.03 -2.00
C ILE A 484 21.84 17.06 -0.96
N LEU A 485 22.55 17.61 0.03
CA LEU A 485 22.89 16.90 1.25
C LEU A 485 21.82 17.17 2.30
N VAL A 486 21.30 16.10 2.90
CA VAL A 486 20.28 16.16 3.95
C VAL A 486 20.83 15.58 5.24
N LEU A 487 20.76 16.38 6.31
CA LEU A 487 21.27 16.06 7.64
C LEU A 487 20.16 16.35 8.66
N PRO A 488 19.18 15.45 8.82
CA PRO A 488 17.96 15.74 9.57
C PRO A 488 18.17 15.95 11.07
N ASN A 489 19.31 15.48 11.60
CA ASN A 489 19.64 15.56 13.03
C ASN A 489 20.75 16.57 13.35
N ILE A 490 21.28 17.29 12.35
CA ILE A 490 22.38 18.24 12.51
C ILE A 490 21.91 19.63 12.13
N THR A 491 22.26 20.63 12.94
CA THR A 491 21.95 22.02 12.63
C THR A 491 22.93 22.60 11.61
N LEU A 492 22.50 23.61 10.85
CA LEU A 492 23.34 24.38 9.93
C LEU A 492 24.55 24.98 10.64
N LYS A 493 24.39 25.41 11.89
CA LYS A 493 25.49 25.96 12.69
C LYS A 493 26.56 24.90 12.94
N THR A 494 26.16 23.70 13.34
CA THR A 494 27.08 22.58 13.54
C THR A 494 27.78 22.19 12.25
N LEU A 495 27.04 22.10 11.13
CA LEU A 495 27.61 21.79 9.81
C LEU A 495 28.64 22.85 9.38
N ARG A 496 28.29 24.14 9.50
CA ARG A 496 29.19 25.25 9.15
C ARG A 496 30.48 25.19 9.94
N ASN A 497 30.38 25.04 11.26
CA ASN A 497 31.56 24.91 12.13
C ASN A 497 32.45 23.73 11.71
N ALA A 498 31.84 22.59 11.37
CA ALA A 498 32.58 21.42 10.94
C ALA A 498 33.29 21.64 9.59
N LEU A 499 32.63 22.26 8.62
CA LEU A 499 33.24 22.59 7.33
C LEU A 499 34.37 23.63 7.46
N ASP A 500 34.22 24.63 8.33
CA ASP A 500 35.26 25.62 8.60
C ASP A 500 36.53 24.98 9.20
N CYS A 501 36.38 23.91 9.98
CA CYS A 501 37.50 23.16 10.55
C CYS A 501 38.20 22.21 9.56
N HIS A 502 37.62 21.95 8.38
CA HIS A 502 38.13 20.97 7.42
C HIS A 502 38.15 21.53 5.98
N PRO A 503 39.12 22.39 5.63
CA PRO A 503 39.15 23.10 4.35
C PRO A 503 39.24 22.16 3.14
N GLU A 504 39.94 21.02 3.25
CA GLU A 504 40.03 20.04 2.16
C GLU A 504 38.68 19.39 1.84
N LEU A 505 37.89 19.05 2.87
CA LEU A 505 36.56 18.47 2.66
C LEU A 505 35.61 19.52 2.08
N THR A 506 35.69 20.74 2.59
CA THR A 506 34.90 21.88 2.13
C THR A 506 35.17 22.19 0.67
N GLN A 507 36.44 22.23 0.26
CA GLN A 507 36.82 22.41 -1.14
C GLN A 507 36.28 21.29 -2.03
N ASN A 508 36.42 20.04 -1.59
CA ASN A 508 35.86 18.88 -2.30
C ASN A 508 34.33 18.95 -2.46
N PHE A 509 33.64 19.53 -1.47
CA PHE A 509 32.19 19.68 -1.47
C PHE A 509 31.74 20.84 -2.36
N LEU A 510 32.44 21.98 -2.29
CA LEU A 510 32.25 23.12 -3.19
C LEU A 510 32.42 22.71 -4.66
N GLU A 511 33.46 21.94 -4.96
CA GLU A 511 33.67 21.37 -6.31
C GLU A 511 32.56 20.40 -6.73
N CYS A 512 32.03 19.62 -5.78
CA CYS A 512 30.93 18.69 -6.05
C CYS A 512 29.63 19.41 -6.43
N ILE A 513 29.25 20.45 -5.70
CA ILE A 513 28.01 21.21 -5.94
C ILE A 513 28.23 22.32 -6.99
N GLN A 514 29.48 22.55 -7.42
CA GLN A 514 29.88 23.61 -8.35
C GLN A 514 29.55 25.01 -7.80
N GLN A 515 29.87 25.25 -6.52
CA GLN A 515 29.68 26.54 -5.84
C GLN A 515 31.02 27.16 -5.44
N ASN A 516 31.04 28.49 -5.33
CA ASN A 516 32.26 29.25 -5.02
C ASN A 516 32.34 29.75 -3.57
N SER A 517 31.25 29.59 -2.80
CA SER A 517 31.12 30.12 -1.45
C SER A 517 30.53 29.07 -0.51
N ILE A 518 31.09 28.99 0.70
CA ILE A 518 30.56 28.14 1.77
C ILE A 518 29.13 28.54 2.13
N ASN A 519 28.78 29.82 2.04
CA ASN A 519 27.42 30.27 2.35
C ASN A 519 26.40 29.73 1.35
N ASP A 520 26.73 29.71 0.06
CA ASP A 520 25.85 29.18 -0.99
C ASP A 520 25.71 27.66 -0.83
N LEU A 521 26.80 26.97 -0.50
CA LEU A 521 26.80 25.53 -0.19
C LEU A 521 25.89 25.19 1.00
N ILE A 522 26.01 25.94 2.10
CA ILE A 522 25.19 25.73 3.31
C ILE A 522 23.71 25.98 3.01
N GLN A 523 23.38 26.97 2.18
CA GLN A 523 21.99 27.24 1.77
C GLN A 523 21.37 26.11 0.94
N LEU A 524 22.18 25.30 0.25
CA LEU A 524 21.71 24.13 -0.51
C LEU A 524 21.54 22.87 0.37
N CYS A 525 22.08 22.86 1.59
CA CYS A 525 21.96 21.74 2.51
C CYS A 525 20.64 21.79 3.30
N LEU A 526 19.98 20.64 3.44
CA LEU A 526 18.76 20.50 4.24
C LEU A 526 19.11 19.95 5.62
N CYS A 527 19.11 20.80 6.65
CA CYS A 527 19.50 20.47 8.01
C CYS A 527 18.28 20.40 8.96
N ALA A 528 18.53 20.03 10.23
CA ALA A 528 17.50 19.94 11.27
C ALA A 528 16.70 21.25 11.44
N ASP A 529 17.34 22.42 11.25
CA ASP A 529 16.68 23.73 11.38
C ASP A 529 15.56 23.96 10.34
N HIS A 530 15.59 23.21 9.24
CA HIS A 530 14.61 23.32 8.15
C HIS A 530 13.48 22.31 8.28
N LEU A 531 13.63 21.29 9.11
CA LEU A 531 12.69 20.18 9.20
C LEU A 531 11.77 20.33 10.42
N PRO A 532 10.51 19.86 10.32
CA PRO A 532 9.58 19.87 11.44
C PRO A 532 10.09 19.04 12.63
N SER A 533 9.62 19.31 13.85
CA SER A 533 9.83 18.36 14.95
C SER A 533 8.91 17.14 14.75
N LEU A 534 9.45 15.94 14.91
CA LEU A 534 8.68 14.69 14.84
C LEU A 534 7.65 14.57 15.98
N ASP A 535 7.84 15.28 17.10
CA ASP A 535 6.99 15.21 18.30
C ASP A 535 5.81 16.21 18.28
N THR A 536 5.78 17.15 17.33
CA THR A 536 4.71 18.14 17.28
C THR A 536 3.41 17.54 16.76
N THR A 537 2.54 17.11 17.68
CA THR A 537 1.12 16.93 17.41
C THR A 537 0.52 18.22 16.85
N ARG A 538 0.21 18.25 15.55
CA ARG A 538 -0.83 19.11 14.94
C ARG A 538 -0.77 20.63 15.20
N ASN A 539 0.41 21.25 15.36
CA ASN A 539 0.54 22.70 15.21
C ASN A 539 1.11 23.02 13.83
N VAL A 540 0.21 23.26 12.89
CA VAL A 540 0.41 23.09 11.44
C VAL A 540 1.00 24.33 10.75
N GLU A 541 1.03 25.52 11.38
CA GLU A 541 1.40 26.76 10.67
C GLU A 541 2.85 27.23 10.88
N SER A 542 3.38 27.23 12.11
CA SER A 542 4.72 27.78 12.37
C SER A 542 5.88 26.88 11.91
N VAL A 543 5.63 25.58 11.79
CA VAL A 543 6.64 24.56 11.49
C VAL A 543 6.83 24.33 9.97
N LYS A 544 5.88 24.78 9.15
CA LYS A 544 5.93 24.65 7.68
C LYS A 544 6.85 25.66 7.00
N ILE A 545 7.00 26.82 7.62
CA ILE A 545 7.68 27.98 7.05
C ILE A 545 9.17 27.71 6.74
N PRO A 546 9.97 27.06 7.62
CA PRO A 546 11.39 26.84 7.36
C PRO A 546 11.66 25.94 6.14
N PHE A 547 10.94 24.83 6.01
CA PHE A 547 11.09 23.91 4.89
C PHE A 547 10.64 24.56 3.57
N GLN A 548 9.50 25.27 3.60
CA GLN A 548 9.00 25.98 2.43
C GLN A 548 9.96 27.09 1.99
N ALA A 549 10.50 27.87 2.93
CA ALA A 549 11.49 28.91 2.62
C ALA A 549 12.77 28.33 2.00
N TYR A 550 13.24 27.17 2.50
CA TYR A 550 14.35 26.44 1.88
C TYR A 550 14.00 26.00 0.45
N TRP A 551 12.79 25.49 0.22
CA TRP A 551 12.35 25.06 -1.11
C TRP A 551 12.23 26.25 -2.09
N ASP A 552 11.64 27.35 -1.66
CA ASP A 552 11.46 28.58 -2.46
C ASP A 552 12.80 29.17 -2.94
N HIS A 553 13.89 28.97 -2.19
CA HIS A 553 15.24 29.39 -2.61
C HIS A 553 15.67 28.74 -3.95
N PHE A 554 15.17 27.55 -4.28
CA PHE A 554 15.41 26.93 -5.59
C PHE A 554 14.67 27.63 -6.73
N ARG A 555 13.60 28.38 -6.43
CA ARG A 555 12.80 29.14 -7.38
C ARG A 555 13.47 30.47 -7.76
N ASP A 556 14.00 31.20 -6.78
CA ASP A 556 14.65 32.49 -7.04
C ASP A 556 15.95 32.35 -7.84
N SER A 557 16.64 31.21 -7.72
CA SER A 557 17.81 30.85 -8.55
C SER A 557 17.46 30.34 -9.96
N SER A 558 16.18 30.38 -10.37
CA SER A 558 15.67 29.80 -11.62
C SER A 558 15.00 30.79 -12.59
N VAL A 559 14.86 32.07 -12.20
CA VAL A 559 14.10 33.09 -12.95
C VAL A 559 14.60 33.26 -14.40
N ASP A 560 15.88 33.00 -14.66
CA ASP A 560 16.49 33.13 -16.00
C ASP A 560 16.68 31.81 -16.76
N THR A 561 16.27 30.66 -16.20
CA THR A 561 16.44 29.35 -16.84
C THR A 561 15.11 28.79 -17.35
N PRO A 562 15.02 28.39 -18.64
CA PRO A 562 13.78 27.85 -19.18
C PRO A 562 13.42 26.53 -18.49
N ALA A 563 12.12 26.36 -18.22
CA ALA A 563 11.58 25.14 -17.65
C ALA A 563 11.87 23.91 -18.52
N MET A 564 11.89 22.73 -17.91
CA MET A 564 12.03 21.47 -18.62
C MET A 564 10.92 21.33 -19.67
N THR A 565 11.27 20.86 -20.88
CA THR A 565 10.28 20.58 -21.92
C THR A 565 9.38 19.42 -21.52
N ASP A 566 8.13 19.43 -22.01
CA ASP A 566 7.16 18.35 -21.74
C ASP A 566 7.68 16.98 -22.17
N ASP A 567 8.41 16.94 -23.29
CA ASP A 567 9.00 15.71 -23.83
C ASP A 567 10.15 15.20 -22.96
N LEU A 568 11.07 16.07 -22.55
CA LEU A 568 12.15 15.68 -21.63
C LEU A 568 11.58 15.18 -20.30
N PHE A 569 10.64 15.92 -19.73
CA PHE A 569 9.99 15.54 -18.47
C PHE A 569 9.34 14.16 -18.59
N ALA A 570 8.49 13.96 -19.60
CA ALA A 570 7.81 12.70 -19.82
C ALA A 570 8.77 11.53 -20.10
N ASN A 571 9.84 11.75 -20.87
CA ASN A 571 10.87 10.75 -21.14
C ASN A 571 11.62 10.35 -19.87
N MET A 572 11.93 11.31 -19.00
CA MET A 572 12.57 11.05 -17.71
C MET A 572 11.66 10.20 -16.81
N ILE A 573 10.38 10.57 -16.67
CA ILE A 573 9.43 9.77 -15.90
C ILE A 573 9.30 8.36 -16.49
N ALA A 574 9.22 8.23 -17.82
CA ALA A 574 9.10 6.92 -18.48
C ALA A 574 10.32 6.01 -18.26
N ARG A 575 11.51 6.59 -18.13
CA ARG A 575 12.74 5.85 -17.88
C ARG A 575 12.95 5.50 -16.41
N PHE A 576 12.75 6.45 -15.49
CA PHE A 576 13.01 6.24 -14.06
C PHE A 576 11.81 5.61 -13.34
N CYS A 577 10.60 6.05 -13.63
CA CYS A 577 9.38 5.63 -12.94
C CYS A 577 8.51 4.68 -13.78
N GLY A 578 8.78 4.55 -15.08
CA GLY A 578 8.02 3.67 -15.98
C GLY A 578 8.17 2.17 -15.71
N PRO A 579 7.44 1.33 -16.46
CA PRO A 579 7.24 -0.09 -16.14
C PRO A 579 8.48 -0.99 -16.33
N SER A 580 9.49 -0.53 -17.07
CA SER A 580 10.71 -1.33 -17.31
C SER A 580 11.79 -1.10 -16.27
N THR A 581 11.61 -0.13 -15.37
CA THR A 581 12.53 0.12 -14.26
C THR A 581 11.93 -0.46 -13.00
N ILE A 582 12.34 -1.66 -12.59
CA ILE A 582 11.72 -2.36 -11.47
C ILE A 582 12.67 -2.40 -10.29
N SER A 583 12.30 -1.70 -9.23
CA SER A 583 13.01 -1.74 -7.94
C SER A 583 12.42 -2.84 -7.06
N TYR A 584 13.29 -3.42 -6.24
CA TYR A 584 12.92 -4.48 -5.32
C TYR A 584 13.30 -4.11 -3.89
N PHE A 585 12.35 -4.30 -2.99
CA PHE A 585 12.60 -4.27 -1.56
C PHE A 585 13.00 -5.67 -1.09
N LYS A 586 14.21 -5.77 -0.53
CA LYS A 586 14.73 -7.03 0.00
C LYS A 586 14.55 -7.03 1.51
N THR A 587 13.82 -8.01 2.00
CA THR A 587 13.63 -8.26 3.42
C THR A 587 14.56 -9.39 3.82
N PRO A 588 15.61 -9.13 4.64
CA PRO A 588 16.48 -10.19 5.13
C PRO A 588 15.62 -11.17 5.94
N CYS A 589 15.55 -12.41 5.46
CA CYS A 589 14.87 -13.47 6.16
C CYS A 589 15.75 -14.72 6.14
N GLU A 590 15.86 -15.41 7.27
CA GLU A 590 16.60 -16.68 7.35
C GLU A 590 15.61 -17.84 7.12
N PRO A 591 15.89 -18.79 6.21
CA PRO A 591 17.12 -18.98 5.41
C PRO A 591 17.14 -18.27 4.05
N GLU A 592 16.04 -17.67 3.60
CA GLU A 592 15.90 -17.06 2.26
C GLU A 592 15.54 -15.58 2.30
N VAL A 593 16.20 -14.75 1.48
CA VAL A 593 15.86 -13.34 1.32
C VAL A 593 14.55 -13.21 0.56
N ILE A 594 13.55 -12.60 1.18
CA ILE A 594 12.26 -12.34 0.53
C ILE A 594 12.39 -11.05 -0.26
N THR A 595 12.06 -11.11 -1.54
CA THR A 595 12.11 -9.94 -2.44
C THR A 595 10.71 -9.53 -2.86
N HIS A 596 10.36 -8.29 -2.56
CA HIS A 596 9.12 -7.66 -2.95
C HIS A 596 9.38 -6.66 -4.08
N GLN A 597 8.59 -6.70 -5.14
CA GLN A 597 8.62 -5.62 -6.11
C GLN A 597 8.06 -4.35 -5.46
N LEU A 598 8.79 -3.23 -5.55
CA LEU A 598 8.31 -1.96 -5.03
C LEU A 598 7.14 -1.45 -5.88
N PRO A 599 6.03 -1.03 -5.24
CA PRO A 599 4.84 -0.59 -5.94
C PRO A 599 5.10 0.75 -6.61
N LYS A 600 4.62 0.94 -7.84
CA LYS A 600 4.78 2.21 -8.58
C LYS A 600 3.55 3.09 -8.51
N THR A 601 2.41 2.50 -8.20
CA THR A 601 1.09 3.13 -8.18
C THR A 601 0.38 2.80 -6.87
N LEU A 602 -0.62 3.61 -6.51
CA LEU A 602 -1.30 3.47 -5.22
C LEU A 602 -2.05 2.13 -5.08
N ASP A 603 -2.68 1.65 -6.15
CA ASP A 603 -3.33 0.34 -6.21
C ASP A 603 -2.35 -0.81 -5.95
N GLN A 604 -1.15 -0.76 -6.55
CA GLN A 604 -0.08 -1.73 -6.28
C GLN A 604 0.38 -1.65 -4.82
N ALA A 605 0.49 -0.44 -4.27
CA ALA A 605 0.90 -0.25 -2.88
C ALA A 605 -0.16 -0.81 -1.91
N VAL A 606 -1.45 -0.60 -2.18
CA VAL A 606 -2.55 -1.18 -1.41
C VAL A 606 -2.52 -2.70 -1.49
N SER A 607 -2.33 -3.26 -2.69
CA SER A 607 -2.22 -4.72 -2.88
C SER A 607 -1.04 -5.31 -2.09
N LEU A 608 0.16 -4.74 -2.23
CA LEU A 608 1.34 -5.19 -1.48
C LEU A 608 1.14 -5.05 0.03
N THR A 609 0.53 -3.95 0.48
CA THR A 609 0.21 -3.76 1.89
C THR A 609 -0.73 -4.86 2.36
N GLY A 610 -1.79 -5.18 1.61
CA GLY A 610 -2.69 -6.29 1.91
C GLY A 610 -1.96 -7.63 2.04
N GLU A 611 -1.09 -7.97 1.08
CA GLU A 611 -0.27 -9.18 1.11
C GLU A 611 0.64 -9.24 2.35
N LEU A 612 1.26 -8.12 2.73
CA LEU A 612 2.10 -8.04 3.92
C LEU A 612 1.29 -8.19 5.22
N PHE A 613 0.10 -7.58 5.28
CA PHE A 613 -0.82 -7.71 6.41
C PHE A 613 -1.47 -9.09 6.50
N GLU A 614 -1.59 -9.86 5.42
CA GLU A 614 -2.12 -11.23 5.43
C GLU A 614 -1.17 -12.23 6.10
N ARG A 615 0.13 -11.94 6.13
CA ARG A 615 1.15 -12.82 6.71
C ARG A 615 0.89 -13.11 8.20
N PHE A 616 1.09 -14.37 8.60
CA PHE A 616 1.14 -14.74 10.00
C PHE A 616 2.39 -14.16 10.64
N THR A 617 2.25 -13.01 11.30
CA THR A 617 3.37 -12.35 11.99
C THR A 617 3.18 -12.47 13.50
N LEU A 618 4.17 -13.03 14.18
CA LEU A 618 4.21 -13.11 15.65
C LEU A 618 5.34 -12.21 16.17
N TYR A 619 5.05 -11.37 17.15
CA TYR A 619 6.08 -10.54 17.77
C TYR A 619 7.09 -11.40 18.54
N PRO A 620 8.34 -10.92 18.74
CA PRO A 620 9.32 -11.59 19.57
C PRO A 620 8.75 -11.95 20.94
N GLY A 621 8.94 -13.20 21.33
CA GLY A 621 8.40 -13.72 22.59
C GLY A 621 6.93 -14.11 22.53
N MET A 622 6.19 -13.98 21.44
CA MET A 622 4.80 -14.50 21.37
C MET A 622 4.74 -15.99 21.03
N THR A 623 5.85 -16.62 20.65
CA THR A 623 5.87 -18.02 20.21
C THR A 623 5.47 -18.99 21.32
N TYR A 624 5.72 -18.67 22.60
CA TYR A 624 5.34 -19.55 23.72
C TYR A 624 3.82 -19.67 23.87
N PHE A 625 3.02 -18.71 23.39
CA PHE A 625 1.56 -18.82 23.39
C PHE A 625 1.07 -20.02 22.58
N LEU A 626 1.88 -20.51 21.63
CA LEU A 626 1.57 -21.71 20.84
C LEU A 626 1.62 -23.01 21.65
N ASP A 627 2.24 -22.98 22.83
CA ASP A 627 2.49 -24.15 23.68
C ASP A 627 1.79 -24.06 25.04
N LEU A 628 1.13 -22.93 25.35
CA LEU A 628 0.43 -22.79 26.62
C LEU A 628 -0.78 -23.74 26.69
N PRO A 629 -0.97 -24.47 27.81
CA PRO A 629 -2.12 -25.35 27.98
C PRO A 629 -3.43 -24.57 28.10
N ARG A 630 -3.36 -23.33 28.60
CA ARG A 630 -4.49 -22.39 28.69
C ARG A 630 -3.94 -20.98 28.56
N ALA A 631 -4.53 -20.19 27.67
CA ALA A 631 -4.17 -18.79 27.45
C ALA A 631 -5.44 -17.95 27.28
N PHE A 632 -5.40 -16.70 27.74
CA PHE A 632 -6.44 -15.71 27.48
C PHE A 632 -5.80 -14.52 26.79
N LEU A 633 -6.21 -14.23 25.56
CA LEU A 633 -5.62 -13.19 24.74
C LEU A 633 -6.49 -11.93 24.82
N VAL A 634 -5.93 -10.84 25.36
CA VAL A 634 -6.62 -9.55 25.49
C VAL A 634 -5.90 -8.51 24.65
N GLY A 635 -6.66 -7.66 23.95
CA GLY A 635 -6.09 -6.55 23.22
C GLY A 635 -7.11 -5.88 22.31
N PRO A 636 -6.79 -4.68 21.77
CA PRO A 636 -7.61 -3.98 20.79
C PRO A 636 -7.96 -4.83 19.56
N GLN A 637 -8.96 -4.41 18.79
CA GLN A 637 -9.27 -5.04 17.51
C GLN A 637 -8.06 -4.97 16.56
N GLY A 638 -7.82 -6.03 15.78
CA GLY A 638 -6.72 -6.07 14.81
C GLY A 638 -5.35 -6.44 15.38
N THR A 639 -5.20 -6.71 16.68
CA THR A 639 -3.91 -7.14 17.27
C THR A 639 -3.52 -8.59 16.99
N GLY A 640 -4.27 -9.29 16.14
CA GLY A 640 -3.95 -10.65 15.71
C GLY A 640 -4.42 -11.79 16.62
N LYS A 641 -5.29 -11.52 17.61
CA LYS A 641 -5.85 -12.54 18.52
C LYS A 641 -6.48 -13.73 17.78
N THR A 642 -7.43 -13.50 16.89
CA THR A 642 -8.08 -14.53 16.05
C THR A 642 -7.07 -15.29 15.19
N ARG A 643 -5.99 -14.63 14.73
CA ARG A 643 -4.92 -15.29 13.96
C ARG A 643 -4.03 -16.18 14.83
N MET A 644 -3.79 -15.79 16.07
CA MET A 644 -3.11 -16.67 17.04
C MET A 644 -3.97 -17.90 17.33
N LEU A 645 -5.27 -17.71 17.58
CA LEU A 645 -6.21 -18.83 17.78
C LEU A 645 -6.22 -19.78 16.57
N SER A 646 -6.21 -19.25 15.34
CA SER A 646 -6.19 -20.08 14.15
C SER A 646 -4.87 -20.84 13.96
N LEU A 647 -3.72 -20.24 14.31
CA LEU A 647 -2.42 -20.93 14.32
C LEU A 647 -2.39 -22.08 15.32
N VAL A 648 -2.87 -21.84 16.55
CA VAL A 648 -2.93 -22.85 17.61
C VAL A 648 -3.89 -23.99 17.23
N GLY A 649 -5.09 -23.66 16.74
CA GLY A 649 -6.04 -24.67 16.28
C GLY A 649 -5.51 -25.52 15.14
N ARG A 650 -4.83 -24.91 14.15
CA ARG A 650 -4.20 -25.67 13.06
C ARG A 650 -3.09 -26.58 13.56
N LYS A 651 -2.30 -26.13 14.55
CA LYS A 651 -1.28 -26.97 15.20
C LYS A 651 -1.93 -28.20 15.85
N TRP A 652 -2.97 -28.01 16.67
CA TRP A 652 -3.70 -29.12 17.29
C TRP A 652 -4.32 -30.09 16.28
N LEU A 653 -4.92 -29.58 15.20
CA LEU A 653 -5.43 -30.42 14.10
C LEU A 653 -4.30 -31.22 13.43
N SER A 654 -3.15 -30.59 13.19
CA SER A 654 -1.98 -31.27 12.58
C SER A 654 -1.37 -32.35 13.48
N GLU A 655 -1.55 -32.22 14.80
CA GLU A 655 -1.15 -33.22 15.80
C GLU A 655 -2.20 -34.35 15.94
N GLY A 656 -3.36 -34.23 15.27
CA GLY A 656 -4.42 -35.22 15.24
C GLY A 656 -5.51 -35.02 16.30
N HIS A 657 -5.60 -33.83 16.91
CA HIS A 657 -6.60 -33.51 17.92
C HIS A 657 -7.87 -32.91 17.30
N ASP A 658 -9.04 -33.28 17.84
CA ASP A 658 -10.30 -32.58 17.54
C ASP A 658 -10.30 -31.21 18.21
N VAL A 659 -10.62 -30.16 17.44
CA VAL A 659 -10.62 -28.77 17.92
C VAL A 659 -12.04 -28.27 18.07
N TYR A 660 -12.38 -27.80 19.27
CA TYR A 660 -13.69 -27.27 19.62
C TYR A 660 -13.69 -25.74 19.52
N VAL A 661 -14.49 -25.17 18.62
CA VAL A 661 -14.69 -23.72 18.53
C VAL A 661 -15.94 -23.38 19.33
N LEU A 662 -15.76 -22.70 20.47
CA LEU A 662 -16.84 -22.31 21.37
C LEU A 662 -17.17 -20.82 21.17
N TYR A 663 -18.45 -20.49 21.20
CA TYR A 663 -18.92 -19.11 21.29
C TYR A 663 -19.93 -18.96 22.41
N THR A 664 -19.91 -17.80 23.06
CA THR A 664 -20.65 -17.57 24.30
C THR A 664 -22.00 -16.88 24.10
N SER A 665 -22.17 -16.16 22.99
CA SER A 665 -23.40 -15.47 22.63
C SER A 665 -23.70 -15.60 21.12
N PRO A 666 -24.96 -15.44 20.68
CA PRO A 666 -25.32 -15.46 19.25
C PRO A 666 -24.53 -14.46 18.40
N GLU A 667 -24.12 -13.32 18.97
CA GLU A 667 -23.31 -12.31 18.29
C GLU A 667 -21.89 -12.83 17.97
N GLY A 668 -21.35 -13.71 18.82
CA GLY A 668 -20.05 -14.38 18.62
C GLY A 668 -20.08 -15.52 17.57
N GLU A 669 -21.26 -15.87 17.04
CA GLU A 669 -21.42 -16.91 16.03
C GLU A 669 -20.63 -16.58 14.75
N VAL A 670 -20.66 -15.31 14.31
CA VAL A 670 -19.94 -14.86 13.11
C VAL A 670 -18.43 -14.99 13.28
N ALA A 671 -17.88 -14.59 14.43
CA ALA A 671 -16.46 -14.74 14.73
C ALA A 671 -16.04 -16.21 14.74
N SER A 672 -16.89 -17.09 15.29
CA SER A 672 -16.66 -18.54 15.28
C SER A 672 -16.73 -19.15 13.89
N MET A 673 -17.64 -18.70 13.02
CA MET A 673 -17.68 -19.11 11.61
C MET A 673 -16.41 -18.68 10.85
N VAL A 674 -15.92 -17.47 11.09
CA VAL A 674 -14.65 -16.99 10.51
C VAL A 674 -13.49 -17.86 11.00
N LEU A 675 -13.38 -18.11 12.31
CA LEU A 675 -12.33 -18.96 12.87
C LEU A 675 -12.42 -20.40 12.32
N GLN A 676 -13.60 -20.98 12.23
CA GLN A 676 -13.82 -22.29 11.62
C GLN A 676 -13.37 -22.33 10.17
N THR A 677 -13.70 -21.30 9.38
CA THR A 677 -13.26 -21.16 7.99
C THR A 677 -11.73 -21.07 7.90
N LEU A 678 -11.10 -20.31 8.80
CA LEU A 678 -9.64 -20.23 8.91
C LEU A 678 -9.01 -21.58 9.27
N LEU A 679 -9.65 -22.43 10.07
CA LEU A 679 -9.14 -23.76 10.39
C LEU A 679 -9.32 -24.76 9.23
N GLN A 680 -10.40 -24.64 8.45
CA GLN A 680 -10.71 -25.55 7.34
C GLN A 680 -10.02 -25.18 6.01
N GLY A 681 -9.61 -23.92 5.83
CA GLY A 681 -9.08 -23.36 4.58
C GLY A 681 -7.71 -23.88 4.09
N THR A 682 -7.10 -24.87 4.75
CA THR A 682 -5.81 -25.46 4.33
C THR A 682 -5.87 -26.98 4.31
N SER A 683 -6.72 -27.53 3.46
CA SER A 683 -6.64 -28.93 3.06
C SER A 683 -5.56 -29.10 1.98
N SER A 684 -4.27 -29.09 2.35
CA SER A 684 -3.21 -29.54 1.44
C SER A 684 -3.05 -31.05 1.55
N THR A 685 -3.30 -31.69 0.41
CA THR A 685 -3.06 -33.07 -0.02
C THR A 685 -1.91 -33.79 0.70
N GLN A 686 -2.22 -34.56 1.75
CA GLN A 686 -1.48 -35.79 2.07
C GLN A 686 -2.46 -36.87 2.57
N PRO A 687 -2.45 -38.08 1.99
CA PRO A 687 -3.19 -39.21 2.53
C PRO A 687 -2.42 -39.75 3.76
N GLN A 688 -2.89 -39.42 4.96
CA GLN A 688 -2.46 -40.05 6.21
C GLN A 688 -3.58 -40.95 6.74
N ALA A 689 -3.19 -42.11 7.28
CA ALA A 689 -4.06 -43.25 7.61
C ALA A 689 -4.72 -43.17 9.01
N SER A 690 -4.80 -41.98 9.61
CA SER A 690 -5.48 -41.70 10.87
C SER A 690 -6.87 -41.11 10.64
N PRO A 691 -7.83 -41.25 11.58
CA PRO A 691 -9.12 -40.58 11.46
C PRO A 691 -8.89 -39.07 11.32
N ALA A 692 -9.55 -38.44 10.35
CA ALA A 692 -9.40 -37.02 10.09
C ALA A 692 -9.84 -36.23 11.34
N SER A 693 -8.93 -35.48 11.94
CA SER A 693 -9.22 -34.54 13.02
C SER A 693 -10.31 -33.55 12.58
N THR A 694 -11.30 -33.32 13.44
CA THR A 694 -12.48 -32.52 13.12
C THR A 694 -12.50 -31.19 13.85
N VAL A 695 -13.09 -30.18 13.20
CA VAL A 695 -13.42 -28.90 13.83
C VAL A 695 -14.88 -28.93 14.24
N ILE A 696 -15.16 -28.79 15.53
CA ILE A 696 -16.49 -28.92 16.13
C ILE A 696 -16.90 -27.57 16.71
N THR A 697 -17.92 -26.93 16.15
CA THR A 697 -18.42 -25.65 16.66
C THR A 697 -19.57 -25.88 17.65
N LEU A 698 -19.53 -25.24 18.82
CA LEU A 698 -20.54 -25.38 19.86
C LEU A 698 -20.90 -24.03 20.49
N LEU A 699 -22.20 -23.77 20.66
CA LEU A 699 -22.69 -22.67 21.48
C LEU A 699 -22.59 -23.05 22.96
N CYS A 700 -21.87 -22.26 23.74
CA CYS A 700 -21.85 -22.31 25.19
C CYS A 700 -22.53 -21.05 25.72
N ASN A 701 -23.86 -21.03 25.77
CA ASN A 701 -24.61 -19.86 26.25
C ASN A 701 -24.25 -19.57 27.72
N ILE A 702 -23.58 -18.44 27.95
CA ILE A 702 -23.11 -18.02 29.29
C ILE A 702 -24.16 -17.28 30.12
N ASP A 703 -25.29 -16.90 29.53
CA ASP A 703 -26.37 -16.16 30.20
C ASP A 703 -27.27 -17.08 31.05
N ASP A 704 -27.03 -18.40 31.01
CA ASP A 704 -27.83 -19.41 31.69
C ASP A 704 -26.93 -20.52 32.26
N ASP A 705 -26.74 -20.51 33.58
CA ASP A 705 -25.93 -21.47 34.32
C ASP A 705 -26.29 -22.94 33.98
N ASN A 706 -27.58 -23.23 33.77
CA ASN A 706 -28.01 -24.59 33.41
C ASN A 706 -27.51 -24.99 32.02
N LYS A 707 -27.41 -24.05 31.08
CA LYS A 707 -26.87 -24.31 29.73
C LYS A 707 -25.37 -24.47 29.76
N ILE A 708 -24.66 -23.74 30.62
CA ILE A 708 -23.22 -23.96 30.86
C ILE A 708 -22.99 -25.38 31.38
N ASP A 709 -23.70 -25.78 32.45
CA ASP A 709 -23.56 -27.12 33.05
C ASP A 709 -23.89 -28.25 32.08
N ASN A 710 -24.93 -28.08 31.26
CA ASN A 710 -25.28 -29.02 30.19
C ASN A 710 -24.16 -29.14 29.15
N THR A 711 -23.56 -28.02 28.74
CA THR A 711 -22.46 -28.00 27.76
C THR A 711 -21.20 -28.66 28.32
N ILE A 712 -20.84 -28.36 29.57
CA ILE A 712 -19.73 -29.00 30.27
C ILE A 712 -19.96 -30.51 30.41
N THR A 713 -21.18 -30.93 30.79
CA THR A 713 -21.53 -32.35 30.93
C THR A 713 -21.42 -33.08 29.58
N MET A 714 -21.92 -32.46 28.51
CA MET A 714 -21.77 -32.99 27.15
C MET A 714 -20.30 -33.11 26.72
N LEU A 715 -19.47 -32.12 27.02
CA LEU A 715 -18.04 -32.16 26.71
C LEU A 715 -17.32 -33.28 27.50
N LYS A 716 -17.63 -33.43 28.79
CA LYS A 716 -17.08 -34.52 29.63
C LYS A 716 -17.44 -35.91 29.09
N ASP A 717 -18.70 -36.11 28.70
CA ASP A 717 -19.17 -37.39 28.15
C ASP A 717 -18.50 -37.72 26.80
N ARG A 718 -18.31 -36.70 25.94
CA ARG A 718 -17.63 -36.89 24.65
C ARG A 718 -16.14 -37.17 24.79
N LEU A 719 -15.45 -36.47 25.69
CA LEU A 719 -13.99 -36.54 25.80
C LEU A 719 -13.50 -37.79 26.55
N LYS A 720 -14.31 -38.40 27.42
CA LYS A 720 -13.94 -39.63 28.17
C LYS A 720 -12.52 -39.57 28.76
N ASP A 721 -12.22 -38.51 29.49
CA ASP A 721 -10.92 -38.20 30.11
C ASP A 721 -9.78 -37.78 29.15
N GLN A 722 -10.07 -37.51 27.87
CA GLN A 722 -9.12 -36.85 26.96
C GLN A 722 -9.03 -35.33 27.18
N PRO A 723 -7.88 -34.71 26.89
CA PRO A 723 -7.72 -33.26 26.98
C PRO A 723 -8.65 -32.52 26.01
N LEU A 724 -9.22 -31.41 26.46
CA LEU A 724 -10.06 -30.51 25.67
C LEU A 724 -9.18 -29.50 24.92
N TYR A 725 -9.28 -29.49 23.59
CA TYR A 725 -8.66 -28.46 22.73
C TYR A 725 -9.74 -27.47 22.28
N ALA A 726 -9.98 -26.44 23.11
CA ALA A 726 -11.02 -25.45 22.86
C ALA A 726 -10.43 -24.08 22.47
N LEU A 727 -11.03 -23.47 21.46
CA LEU A 727 -10.80 -22.08 21.05
C LEU A 727 -12.07 -21.28 21.29
N VAL A 728 -11.95 -20.11 21.91
CA VAL A 728 -13.06 -19.20 22.15
C VAL A 728 -12.63 -17.84 21.64
N ASP A 729 -13.37 -17.30 20.69
CA ASP A 729 -13.13 -15.94 20.16
C ASP A 729 -14.25 -15.01 20.61
N GLU A 730 -13.93 -13.73 20.82
CA GLU A 730 -14.86 -12.69 21.29
C GLU A 730 -15.67 -13.11 22.54
N VAL A 731 -14.96 -13.46 23.62
CA VAL A 731 -15.60 -13.70 24.93
C VAL A 731 -16.23 -12.38 25.39
N ALA A 732 -17.56 -12.35 25.47
CA ALA A 732 -18.29 -11.19 25.98
C ALA A 732 -17.75 -10.82 27.38
N PRO A 733 -17.41 -9.55 27.64
CA PRO A 733 -17.01 -9.15 28.98
C PRO A 733 -18.17 -9.37 29.94
N GLU A 734 -17.90 -9.94 31.11
CA GLU A 734 -18.83 -9.85 32.24
C GLU A 734 -19.05 -8.37 32.55
N GLU A 735 -20.30 -7.91 32.56
CA GLU A 735 -20.68 -6.55 33.00
C GLU A 735 -20.50 -6.36 34.51
#